data_AF-A0A5J4VQD8-F1
#
_entry.id   AF-A0A5J4VQD8-F1
#
_cell.length_a   1.000
_cell.length_b   1.000
_cell.length_c   1.000
_cell.angle_alpha   90.00
_cell.angle_beta   90.00
_cell.angle_gamma   90.00
#
_symmetry.space_group_name_H-M   'P 1'
#
loop_
_entity.id
_entity.type
_entity.pdbx_description
1 polymer ?
#
loop_
_entity_poly.entity_id
_entity_poly.type
_entity_poly.pdbx_seq_one_letter_code
_entity_poly.pdbx_strand_id
1 'polypeptide(L)'
;EFKIGYGVYFKLNQASKFGRDGFVYCKNIDDLNLEQLFLFDIFSSSYDKNNALYGTEYESESLLGRSQLIDYDLLMSMVQYISDIIYLSEDQSISSDSSKCGSIKQPCLTLHYGRTKVITPEWNKDTVPQDNIEDYQRINHTFVIYQGIQISEPFQTESDNVILRGALIEEYPTATDYAQMKFSNQGQIICSDLAQWQQQGLSENKGVNQKITLQFIDFILLAQYELQSIAKVIGNKDSNTKGRNIELKIEDCKVTYVHEHELENQINYHQINNLSRPSINFDICVIKECKTVKSGTSSTIKVLESGGVILRSEKSQTRYNLHSSIFIDCIISNQTSPSSSSNLAPSISDTFLPLWLREKEIQIEGSGLIIAYGRTIPTIKADGIQFIDIKISHQTINLKAGRFSSQSIQLQEQELTLNGQGENETSIIQKNTSQILLIVENSQLNSFGLAVELWGAKASLIRSQGNGMSLINGIRVNGRKLEGSFVQGSIFEVISGSLSLIDIKIKDVNIIENKQEIISENKRRMKMKGLIEMKEDGQLLYIEKFFIKNINVEQSENNNRWSSIMMNVGHLKLRDSTFLGEAYTSIGSAIRAYPTGPSTIDVEGVLFKGLNAGSNLNGGAIYVNMRVFDVLISFKRCIFIGNKADYGSNVFISYAQPSQRINRNSFIGCTSIVENSYESDLSVCYSIGDNDDKIFIDERDLIHSSWNRQKSEGVVRFISNSDSDNPFDPNIECGSVLNPCQTFSQLSKFMKTSPESIDGSTQRTETIIFGEGIFTSSLMDLSLTHSSIVNIVGCGENQTDLKSQPNIQNVMILSQFGQNIVIERLSLIMSPSASKMGFIRTSGAEAGVVIQDVRVQGYLETDPIKTVLEPQFLFQIEGFIHLYDVLLEHIYLRSGSILQVIGLRRTEGDNRMEWLGKTSIGIYSCIFDDITSNETSLITLHEKNLAINQTSNEINNDAEIYDSLTNHGLINVYNLNLRNIDTINAGQIEISGIFVQKCHSAVGSVITVNRFTLDLSESIFQETLCFGNMIYLNQTLSTIRDCYFKGYNDSFIDISSISGSDEEIEQSNELCPINPNFFSSAIHALVYIYKGSYTSENNQFVLTRIGAIKLDSSNIVLKNDSFIDPWELQTQLDGSDIMIACIAVRLDVVIEEGEQFLNYVRFELSNYKAWLISPFIVGILTILISAL
;
A
#
# COMPACT_ATOMS: atom_id res chain seq x y z
N GLU A 1 18.14 -21.01 -27.39
CA GLU A 1 17.64 -21.71 -26.18
C GLU A 1 16.15 -21.43 -26.03
N PHE A 2 15.37 -22.48 -25.80
CA PHE A 2 13.91 -22.45 -25.67
C PHE A 2 13.53 -23.40 -24.54
N LYS A 3 12.83 -22.89 -23.51
CA LYS A 3 12.45 -23.67 -22.31
C LYS A 3 11.00 -23.43 -21.93
N ILE A 4 10.23 -24.51 -21.84
CA ILE A 4 8.88 -24.55 -21.26
C ILE A 4 9.00 -25.08 -19.83
N GLY A 5 8.50 -24.32 -18.86
CA GLY A 5 8.47 -24.74 -17.45
C GLY A 5 7.20 -25.53 -17.08
N TYR A 6 7.23 -26.10 -15.86
CA TYR A 6 6.05 -26.65 -15.21
C TYR A 6 4.92 -25.59 -15.12
N GLY A 7 3.66 -26.03 -15.18
CA GLY A 7 2.49 -25.17 -15.00
C GLY A 7 1.99 -24.41 -16.24
N VAL A 8 2.63 -24.52 -17.40
CA VAL A 8 2.11 -23.97 -18.67
C VAL A 8 0.98 -24.85 -19.20
N TYR A 9 -0.16 -24.26 -19.61
CA TYR A 9 -1.30 -25.02 -20.15
C TYR A 9 -2.10 -24.28 -21.23
N PHE A 10 -2.70 -25.07 -22.13
CA PHE A 10 -3.56 -24.62 -23.24
C PHE A 10 -4.99 -25.10 -23.02
N LYS A 11 -6.00 -24.35 -23.47
CA LYS A 11 -7.41 -24.64 -23.17
C LYS A 11 -8.34 -24.34 -24.36
N LEU A 12 -9.18 -25.33 -24.72
CA LEU A 12 -10.27 -25.27 -25.74
C LEU A 12 -9.86 -25.29 -27.24
N ASN A 13 -8.76 -25.96 -27.61
CA ASN A 13 -8.38 -26.19 -29.03
C ASN A 13 -8.98 -27.51 -29.60
N GLN A 14 -9.40 -27.56 -30.88
CA GLN A 14 -10.13 -28.70 -31.49
C GLN A 14 -9.87 -28.94 -33.00
N ALA A 15 -8.62 -29.11 -33.44
CA ALA A 15 -8.32 -29.53 -34.83
C ALA A 15 -8.50 -31.07 -35.04
N SER A 16 -8.58 -31.53 -36.30
CA SER A 16 -9.39 -32.72 -36.63
C SER A 16 -8.80 -33.87 -37.50
N LYS A 17 -7.48 -33.95 -37.78
CA LYS A 17 -6.89 -35.01 -38.65
C LYS A 17 -5.49 -35.61 -38.26
N PHE A 18 -5.51 -36.85 -37.73
CA PHE A 18 -4.40 -37.85 -37.61
C PHE A 18 -3.33 -37.64 -36.50
N GLY A 19 -2.63 -38.70 -36.06
CA GLY A 19 -1.61 -38.61 -35.00
C GLY A 19 -0.70 -39.82 -34.74
N ARG A 20 0.37 -39.52 -33.99
CA ARG A 20 1.37 -40.32 -33.23
C ARG A 20 2.15 -39.27 -32.41
N ASP A 21 2.66 -39.59 -31.22
CA ASP A 21 2.96 -38.52 -30.24
C ASP A 21 4.39 -37.95 -30.34
N GLY A 22 5.43 -38.77 -30.59
CA GLY A 22 6.81 -38.29 -30.79
C GLY A 22 7.73 -39.24 -31.57
N PHE A 23 8.61 -38.69 -32.42
CA PHE A 23 9.59 -39.46 -33.19
C PHE A 23 10.89 -38.65 -33.46
N VAL A 24 12.06 -39.30 -33.29
CA VAL A 24 13.38 -38.65 -33.41
C VAL A 24 14.24 -39.33 -34.48
N TYR A 25 14.81 -38.54 -35.41
CA TYR A 25 15.77 -39.00 -36.42
C TYR A 25 17.13 -38.32 -36.19
N CYS A 26 18.13 -39.08 -35.74
CA CYS A 26 19.37 -38.53 -35.20
C CYS A 26 20.63 -39.27 -35.65
N LYS A 27 21.80 -38.74 -35.28
CA LYS A 27 23.09 -39.33 -35.67
C LYS A 27 23.38 -40.62 -34.90
N ASN A 28 23.33 -40.52 -33.57
CA ASN A 28 23.59 -41.56 -32.58
C ASN A 28 22.63 -41.29 -31.40
N ILE A 29 21.92 -42.31 -30.93
CA ILE A 29 20.98 -42.22 -29.80
C ILE A 29 21.73 -42.16 -28.46
N ASP A 30 22.93 -42.77 -28.34
CA ASP A 30 23.71 -42.72 -27.09
C ASP A 30 24.24 -41.31 -26.79
N ASP A 31 24.55 -40.53 -27.83
CA ASP A 31 25.01 -39.13 -27.71
C ASP A 31 23.86 -38.14 -27.41
N LEU A 32 22.60 -38.60 -27.44
CA LEU A 32 21.40 -37.75 -27.41
C LEU A 32 21.00 -37.27 -25.99
N ASN A 33 21.53 -37.92 -24.95
CA ASN A 33 21.31 -37.57 -23.53
C ASN A 33 19.85 -37.20 -23.15
N LEU A 34 18.92 -38.11 -23.47
CA LEU A 34 17.46 -37.88 -23.50
C LEU A 34 16.88 -37.11 -22.31
N GLU A 35 17.26 -37.42 -21.06
CA GLU A 35 16.71 -36.75 -19.85
C GLU A 35 17.12 -35.28 -19.67
N GLN A 36 18.07 -34.77 -20.46
CA GLN A 36 18.35 -33.33 -20.52
C GLN A 36 17.65 -32.65 -21.70
N LEU A 37 17.14 -33.43 -22.65
CA LEU A 37 16.44 -32.96 -23.83
C LEU A 37 14.93 -33.17 -23.74
N PHE A 38 14.36 -33.70 -22.66
CA PHE A 38 12.95 -34.09 -22.57
C PHE A 38 12.48 -34.07 -21.07
N LEU A 39 11.20 -33.72 -20.71
CA LEU A 39 10.62 -33.70 -19.31
C LEU A 39 9.15 -34.30 -19.08
N PHE A 40 8.93 -35.64 -19.09
CA PHE A 40 7.66 -36.43 -19.17
C PHE A 40 7.27 -36.99 -17.79
N ASP A 41 5.97 -37.22 -17.59
CA ASP A 41 5.48 -38.19 -16.59
C ASP A 41 5.12 -39.53 -17.24
N ILE A 42 6.12 -40.25 -17.75
CA ILE A 42 5.97 -41.62 -18.31
C ILE A 42 5.45 -42.65 -17.29
N PHE A 43 5.31 -42.26 -16.02
CA PHE A 43 4.76 -43.06 -14.93
C PHE A 43 3.28 -42.78 -14.68
N SER A 44 2.72 -41.74 -15.30
CA SER A 44 1.29 -41.44 -15.32
C SER A 44 0.45 -42.64 -15.78
N SER A 45 -0.73 -42.80 -15.16
CA SER A 45 -1.71 -43.81 -15.54
C SER A 45 -2.46 -43.50 -16.85
N SER A 46 -2.24 -42.33 -17.47
CA SER A 46 -2.83 -41.95 -18.77
C SER A 46 -1.90 -42.13 -19.98
N TYR A 47 -0.65 -42.55 -19.80
CA TYR A 47 0.36 -42.65 -20.86
C TYR A 47 0.25 -43.93 -21.73
N ASP A 48 0.22 -43.80 -23.06
CA ASP A 48 0.24 -44.96 -23.99
C ASP A 48 1.67 -45.44 -24.29
N LYS A 49 2.13 -46.36 -23.44
CA LYS A 49 3.44 -47.02 -23.51
C LYS A 49 3.70 -47.85 -24.77
N ASN A 50 2.76 -47.94 -25.71
CA ASN A 50 2.91 -48.74 -26.95
C ASN A 50 3.19 -47.89 -28.20
N ASN A 51 3.07 -46.55 -28.14
CA ASN A 51 3.00 -45.72 -29.36
C ASN A 51 3.55 -44.29 -29.20
N ALA A 52 4.22 -44.00 -28.08
CA ALA A 52 4.58 -42.63 -27.67
C ALA A 52 5.90 -42.09 -28.25
N LEU A 53 7.08 -42.66 -27.91
CA LEU A 53 8.39 -42.06 -28.18
C LEU A 53 9.39 -43.05 -28.83
N TYR A 54 9.70 -42.84 -30.11
CA TYR A 54 10.58 -43.74 -30.90
C TYR A 54 11.71 -42.98 -31.62
N GLY A 55 12.84 -43.67 -31.83
CA GLY A 55 14.05 -43.11 -32.44
C GLY A 55 14.61 -43.92 -33.60
N THR A 56 15.35 -43.28 -34.51
CA THR A 56 16.13 -43.96 -35.56
C THR A 56 17.44 -43.23 -35.85
N GLU A 57 18.52 -44.00 -36.02
CA GLU A 57 19.86 -43.52 -36.33
C GLU A 57 20.13 -43.46 -37.84
N TYR A 58 20.90 -42.47 -38.29
CA TYR A 58 21.35 -42.35 -39.68
C TYR A 58 22.86 -42.50 -39.88
N GLU A 59 23.68 -42.52 -38.82
CA GLU A 59 25.13 -42.73 -38.95
C GLU A 59 25.47 -44.20 -39.14
N SER A 60 26.45 -44.48 -39.98
CA SER A 60 26.87 -45.84 -40.34
C SER A 60 27.43 -46.64 -39.15
N GLU A 61 27.20 -47.96 -39.14
CA GLU A 61 27.63 -48.87 -38.07
C GLU A 61 29.15 -48.83 -37.80
N SER A 62 29.95 -48.54 -38.83
CA SER A 62 31.41 -48.38 -38.73
C SER A 62 31.86 -47.11 -38.01
N LEU A 63 30.98 -46.11 -37.88
CA LEU A 63 31.20 -44.87 -37.13
C LEU A 63 30.51 -44.89 -35.75
N LEU A 64 29.44 -45.67 -35.58
CA LEU A 64 28.81 -45.94 -34.28
C LEU A 64 29.57 -46.99 -33.46
N GLY A 65 30.31 -47.91 -34.10
CA GLY A 65 30.96 -49.04 -33.43
C GLY A 65 29.99 -50.16 -32.98
N ARG A 66 28.70 -50.00 -33.26
CA ARG A 66 27.61 -50.96 -33.04
C ARG A 66 26.60 -50.88 -34.19
N SER A 67 25.64 -51.81 -34.22
CA SER A 67 24.53 -51.75 -35.18
C SER A 67 23.67 -50.50 -35.00
N GLN A 68 23.08 -50.03 -36.09
CA GLN A 68 22.10 -48.93 -36.05
C GLN A 68 20.85 -49.33 -35.27
N LEU A 69 20.36 -48.43 -34.44
CA LEU A 69 19.06 -48.51 -33.78
C LEU A 69 18.01 -47.87 -34.69
N ILE A 70 17.02 -48.67 -35.11
CA ILE A 70 15.98 -48.31 -36.09
C ILE A 70 14.60 -48.64 -35.51
N ASP A 71 13.67 -47.70 -35.57
CA ASP A 71 12.36 -47.70 -34.88
C ASP A 71 12.48 -48.16 -33.41
N TYR A 72 13.51 -47.65 -32.73
CA TYR A 72 13.91 -48.07 -31.38
C TYR A 72 13.09 -47.35 -30.31
N ASP A 73 12.57 -48.12 -29.36
CA ASP A 73 11.87 -47.60 -28.18
C ASP A 73 12.84 -46.85 -27.26
N LEU A 74 12.68 -45.53 -27.19
CA LEU A 74 13.56 -44.65 -26.41
C LEU A 74 13.31 -44.79 -24.90
N LEU A 75 12.16 -45.32 -24.47
CA LEU A 75 11.81 -45.54 -23.06
C LEU A 75 12.67 -46.64 -22.41
N MET A 76 13.22 -47.56 -23.21
CA MET A 76 14.22 -48.54 -22.75
C MET A 76 15.44 -47.89 -22.08
N SER A 77 15.73 -46.62 -22.38
CA SER A 77 16.82 -45.85 -21.79
C SER A 77 16.48 -45.15 -20.45
N MET A 78 15.20 -45.11 -20.05
CA MET A 78 14.68 -44.30 -18.93
C MET A 78 14.43 -45.11 -17.63
N VAL A 79 14.91 -46.36 -17.57
CA VAL A 79 14.63 -47.27 -16.44
C VAL A 79 15.28 -46.80 -15.14
N GLN A 80 14.51 -46.83 -14.04
CA GLN A 80 14.95 -46.46 -12.68
C GLN A 80 16.16 -47.30 -12.21
N TYR A 81 17.15 -46.65 -11.59
CA TYR A 81 18.21 -47.37 -10.88
C TYR A 81 17.74 -47.77 -9.48
N ILE A 82 17.91 -49.04 -9.13
CA ILE A 82 17.57 -49.59 -7.82
C ILE A 82 18.69 -50.56 -7.43
N SER A 83 19.27 -50.40 -6.23
CA SER A 83 20.40 -51.19 -5.74
C SER A 83 20.48 -51.13 -4.21
N ASP A 84 20.84 -52.22 -3.54
CA ASP A 84 21.14 -52.19 -2.10
C ASP A 84 22.50 -51.52 -1.79
N ILE A 85 23.28 -51.18 -2.82
CA ILE A 85 24.47 -50.31 -2.77
C ILE A 85 24.17 -49.04 -3.58
N ILE A 86 24.05 -47.90 -2.90
CA ILE A 86 23.67 -46.59 -3.45
C ILE A 86 24.82 -45.60 -3.31
N TYR A 87 25.20 -44.96 -4.41
CA TYR A 87 26.21 -43.91 -4.41
C TYR A 87 25.56 -42.53 -4.17
N LEU A 88 26.21 -41.69 -3.36
CA LEU A 88 25.77 -40.35 -2.97
C LEU A 88 26.87 -39.31 -3.23
N SER A 89 26.53 -38.07 -3.55
CA SER A 89 27.48 -36.95 -3.60
C SER A 89 26.77 -35.59 -3.48
N GLU A 90 27.44 -34.59 -2.92
CA GLU A 90 27.04 -33.17 -2.96
C GLU A 90 27.49 -32.44 -4.23
N ASP A 91 28.31 -33.08 -5.08
CA ASP A 91 28.80 -32.51 -6.34
C ASP A 91 27.70 -32.55 -7.40
N GLN A 92 26.98 -31.42 -7.54
CA GLN A 92 25.90 -31.23 -8.50
C GLN A 92 26.33 -31.33 -9.98
N SER A 93 27.63 -31.41 -10.29
CA SER A 93 28.10 -31.64 -11.67
C SER A 93 27.96 -33.11 -12.10
N ILE A 94 27.78 -34.03 -11.16
CA ILE A 94 27.67 -35.48 -11.38
C ILE A 94 26.50 -36.15 -10.64
N SER A 95 25.90 -35.48 -9.66
CA SER A 95 24.83 -36.02 -8.81
C SER A 95 23.50 -35.30 -8.97
N SER A 96 22.42 -36.05 -8.80
CA SER A 96 21.04 -35.56 -8.96
C SER A 96 20.08 -36.52 -8.27
N ASP A 97 19.07 -36.02 -7.57
CA ASP A 97 17.98 -36.86 -7.04
C ASP A 97 16.97 -37.23 -8.14
N SER A 98 17.38 -38.14 -9.03
CA SER A 98 16.67 -38.57 -10.24
C SER A 98 16.22 -40.04 -10.20
N SER A 99 15.36 -40.45 -11.14
CA SER A 99 15.00 -41.86 -11.40
C SER A 99 16.22 -42.80 -11.42
N LYS A 100 17.29 -42.39 -12.10
CA LYS A 100 18.53 -43.16 -12.31
C LYS A 100 19.62 -42.99 -11.24
N CYS A 101 19.38 -42.17 -10.21
CA CYS A 101 20.42 -41.90 -9.23
C CYS A 101 20.76 -43.11 -8.35
N GLY A 102 22.00 -43.10 -7.84
CA GLY A 102 22.51 -44.11 -6.92
C GLY A 102 23.58 -45.02 -7.53
N SER A 103 24.01 -44.77 -8.77
CA SER A 103 25.08 -45.51 -9.44
C SER A 103 26.41 -44.74 -9.44
N ILE A 104 27.53 -45.43 -9.73
CA ILE A 104 28.86 -44.78 -9.86
C ILE A 104 28.86 -43.66 -10.92
N LYS A 105 28.01 -43.76 -11.95
CA LYS A 105 27.90 -42.74 -13.01
C LYS A 105 26.99 -41.56 -12.65
N GLN A 106 26.10 -41.72 -11.68
CA GLN A 106 25.11 -40.72 -11.28
C GLN A 106 24.71 -40.96 -9.82
N PRO A 107 25.45 -40.42 -8.83
CA PRO A 107 25.06 -40.48 -7.43
C PRO A 107 23.75 -39.73 -7.15
N CYS A 108 23.04 -40.11 -6.09
CA CYS A 108 21.97 -39.27 -5.56
C CYS A 108 22.56 -38.08 -4.80
N LEU A 109 21.82 -36.96 -4.79
CA LEU A 109 22.22 -35.73 -4.10
C LEU A 109 21.93 -35.80 -2.59
N THR A 110 20.85 -36.47 -2.18
CA THR A 110 20.48 -36.61 -0.76
C THR A 110 20.38 -38.06 -0.28
N LEU A 111 20.71 -38.28 1.00
CA LEU A 111 20.54 -39.59 1.66
C LEU A 111 19.06 -39.99 1.77
N HIS A 112 18.14 -39.04 1.98
CA HIS A 112 16.70 -39.32 2.05
C HIS A 112 16.21 -39.89 0.72
N TYR A 113 16.52 -39.23 -0.40
CA TYR A 113 16.12 -39.71 -1.72
C TYR A 113 16.87 -40.99 -2.11
N GLY A 114 18.17 -41.12 -1.78
CA GLY A 114 18.94 -42.34 -1.98
C GLY A 114 18.35 -43.57 -1.25
N ARG A 115 17.74 -43.39 -0.07
CA ARG A 115 17.01 -44.47 0.64
C ARG A 115 15.79 -44.99 -0.13
N THR A 116 15.22 -44.20 -1.05
CA THR A 116 14.12 -44.67 -1.94
C THR A 116 14.59 -45.60 -3.08
N LYS A 117 15.90 -45.80 -3.23
CA LYS A 117 16.52 -46.56 -4.33
C LYS A 117 17.02 -47.95 -3.92
N VAL A 118 16.79 -48.39 -2.69
CA VAL A 118 17.17 -49.75 -2.24
C VAL A 118 16.27 -50.82 -2.88
N ILE A 119 16.82 -52.01 -3.20
CA ILE A 119 16.02 -53.13 -3.76
C ILE A 119 15.23 -53.80 -2.65
N THR A 120 15.87 -54.00 -1.50
CA THR A 120 15.26 -54.62 -0.33
C THR A 120 14.54 -53.55 0.52
N PRO A 121 13.19 -53.51 0.52
CA PRO A 121 12.46 -52.54 1.33
C PRO A 121 12.61 -52.88 2.82
N GLU A 122 12.78 -51.86 3.67
CA GLU A 122 13.00 -52.05 5.11
C GLU A 122 11.89 -52.84 5.80
N TRP A 123 12.22 -53.45 6.95
CA TRP A 123 11.22 -54.09 7.80
C TRP A 123 10.14 -53.10 8.23
N ASN A 124 8.90 -53.57 8.29
CA ASN A 124 7.77 -52.86 8.86
C ASN A 124 6.98 -53.80 9.78
N LYS A 125 5.96 -53.27 10.46
CA LYS A 125 5.16 -54.01 11.46
C LYS A 125 4.57 -55.35 10.95
N ASP A 126 4.33 -55.46 9.64
CA ASP A 126 3.65 -56.57 8.98
C ASP A 126 4.65 -57.53 8.29
N THR A 127 5.85 -57.05 7.92
CA THR A 127 6.92 -57.87 7.31
C THR A 127 7.94 -58.40 8.31
N VAL A 128 8.10 -57.77 9.48
CA VAL A 128 9.14 -58.11 10.46
C VAL A 128 9.01 -59.57 10.97
N PRO A 129 10.11 -60.36 11.01
CA PRO A 129 10.07 -61.73 11.51
C PRO A 129 9.49 -61.84 12.93
N GLN A 130 8.45 -62.67 13.09
CA GLN A 130 7.74 -62.83 14.37
C GLN A 130 8.45 -63.79 15.34
N ASP A 131 9.25 -64.72 14.81
CA ASP A 131 9.92 -65.79 15.55
C ASP A 131 11.45 -65.68 15.43
N ASN A 132 12.18 -66.21 16.43
CA ASN A 132 13.64 -66.33 16.42
C ASN A 132 14.13 -67.42 15.44
N ILE A 133 13.90 -67.21 14.15
CA ILE A 133 14.48 -68.00 13.06
C ILE A 133 15.86 -67.39 12.77
N GLU A 134 16.96 -68.13 13.00
CA GLU A 134 18.32 -67.60 12.80
C GLU A 134 18.70 -67.40 11.31
N ASP A 135 17.84 -67.86 10.39
CA ASP A 135 18.03 -67.97 8.93
C ASP A 135 17.23 -66.96 8.09
N TYR A 136 16.61 -65.91 8.67
CA TYR A 136 15.96 -64.88 7.83
C TYR A 136 16.99 -64.04 7.07
N GLN A 137 16.65 -63.66 5.82
CA GLN A 137 17.49 -62.79 5.01
C GLN A 137 17.57 -61.40 5.63
N ARG A 138 18.75 -61.02 6.10
CA ARG A 138 19.01 -59.68 6.67
C ARG A 138 18.98 -58.60 5.60
N ILE A 139 18.36 -57.48 5.92
CA ILE A 139 18.30 -56.30 5.06
C ILE A 139 19.59 -55.49 5.25
N ASN A 140 20.39 -55.39 4.19
CA ASN A 140 21.70 -54.78 4.21
C ASN A 140 21.76 -53.64 3.19
N HIS A 141 21.89 -52.39 3.64
CA HIS A 141 21.99 -51.21 2.77
C HIS A 141 23.36 -50.56 2.89
N THR A 142 23.97 -50.19 1.76
CA THR A 142 25.27 -49.51 1.72
C THR A 142 25.15 -48.21 0.96
N PHE A 143 25.44 -47.09 1.61
CA PHE A 143 25.48 -45.75 1.05
C PHE A 143 26.94 -45.30 0.91
N VAL A 144 27.39 -45.10 -0.32
CA VAL A 144 28.78 -44.80 -0.67
C VAL A 144 28.91 -43.34 -1.11
N ILE A 145 29.58 -42.52 -0.31
CA ILE A 145 29.64 -41.07 -0.45
C ILE A 145 30.93 -40.68 -1.18
N TYR A 146 30.79 -40.04 -2.34
CA TYR A 146 31.88 -39.42 -3.10
C TYR A 146 31.91 -37.91 -2.84
N GLN A 147 33.09 -37.36 -2.55
CA GLN A 147 33.33 -36.00 -2.03
C GLN A 147 32.65 -35.68 -0.68
N GLY A 148 31.33 -35.67 -0.62
CA GLY A 148 30.57 -35.44 0.61
C GLY A 148 29.04 -35.49 0.45
N ILE A 149 28.30 -35.28 1.54
CA ILE A 149 26.85 -35.03 1.59
C ILE A 149 26.47 -34.12 2.76
N GLN A 150 25.26 -33.55 2.69
CA GLN A 150 24.58 -32.89 3.81
C GLN A 150 23.42 -33.73 4.34
N ILE A 151 23.35 -33.87 5.67
CA ILE A 151 22.22 -34.45 6.40
C ILE A 151 21.33 -33.30 6.86
N SER A 152 20.13 -33.17 6.27
CA SER A 152 19.18 -32.09 6.53
C SER A 152 18.13 -32.41 7.61
N GLU A 153 17.83 -33.71 7.82
CA GLU A 153 16.73 -34.22 8.65
C GLU A 153 17.16 -35.43 9.50
N PRO A 154 16.33 -35.88 10.47
CA PRO A 154 16.61 -37.07 11.25
C PRO A 154 16.56 -38.37 10.43
N PHE A 155 17.70 -39.05 10.29
CA PHE A 155 17.81 -40.34 9.60
C PHE A 155 17.60 -41.51 10.59
N GLN A 156 16.49 -42.24 10.45
CA GLN A 156 16.22 -43.49 11.16
C GLN A 156 15.72 -44.56 10.18
N THR A 157 16.29 -45.76 10.30
CA THR A 157 16.07 -46.94 9.44
C THR A 157 15.58 -48.12 10.28
N GLU A 158 14.94 -49.10 9.64
CA GLU A 158 14.51 -50.37 10.24
C GLU A 158 15.26 -51.59 9.66
N SER A 159 16.28 -51.38 8.82
CA SER A 159 17.15 -52.44 8.28
C SER A 159 18.08 -53.08 9.33
N ASP A 160 18.48 -54.32 9.10
CA ASP A 160 19.44 -55.06 9.94
C ASP A 160 20.82 -54.42 9.94
N ASN A 161 21.36 -54.07 8.76
CA ASN A 161 22.69 -53.48 8.62
C ASN A 161 22.63 -52.29 7.65
N VAL A 162 23.10 -51.13 8.10
CA VAL A 162 23.29 -49.95 7.24
C VAL A 162 24.74 -49.49 7.33
N ILE A 163 25.39 -49.34 6.18
CA ILE A 163 26.76 -48.85 6.06
C ILE A 163 26.71 -47.50 5.36
N LEU A 164 27.20 -46.44 6.00
CA LEU A 164 27.43 -45.12 5.39
C LEU A 164 28.95 -44.92 5.31
N ARG A 165 29.52 -44.91 4.11
CA ARG A 165 30.98 -44.82 3.97
C ARG A 165 31.46 -43.91 2.86
N GLY A 166 32.70 -43.44 2.97
CA GLY A 166 33.41 -42.84 1.85
C GLY A 166 33.61 -43.81 0.68
N ALA A 167 33.67 -43.25 -0.53
CA ALA A 167 34.05 -43.97 -1.75
C ALA A 167 35.54 -44.34 -1.73
N LEU A 168 35.87 -45.53 -2.24
CA LEU A 168 37.24 -46.03 -2.35
C LEU A 168 37.86 -45.63 -3.70
N ILE A 169 39.20 -45.60 -3.76
CA ILE A 169 39.95 -45.28 -4.99
C ILE A 169 39.66 -46.28 -6.14
N GLU A 170 39.27 -47.52 -5.80
CA GLU A 170 38.83 -48.55 -6.76
C GLU A 170 37.43 -48.27 -7.35
N GLU A 171 36.61 -47.45 -6.68
CA GLU A 171 35.26 -47.06 -7.12
C GLU A 171 35.29 -45.73 -7.87
N TYR A 172 36.10 -44.77 -7.40
CA TYR A 172 36.40 -43.51 -8.07
C TYR A 172 37.91 -43.23 -8.03
N PRO A 173 38.61 -43.17 -9.18
CA PRO A 173 40.05 -42.88 -9.23
C PRO A 173 40.49 -41.54 -8.63
N THR A 174 39.53 -40.65 -8.36
CA THR A 174 39.68 -39.31 -7.78
C THR A 174 39.16 -39.20 -6.34
N ALA A 175 38.80 -40.32 -5.69
CA ALA A 175 38.35 -40.32 -4.31
C ALA A 175 39.42 -39.79 -3.33
N THR A 176 38.99 -39.01 -2.35
CA THR A 176 39.78 -38.60 -1.19
C THR A 176 39.66 -39.64 -0.07
N ASP A 177 40.70 -39.78 0.76
CA ASP A 177 40.77 -40.75 1.87
C ASP A 177 39.58 -40.71 2.85
N TYR A 178 38.85 -39.58 2.89
CA TYR A 178 37.63 -39.39 3.64
C TYR A 178 36.63 -38.56 2.80
N ALA A 179 35.33 -38.84 2.96
CA ALA A 179 34.24 -38.05 2.38
C ALA A 179 33.53 -37.19 3.45
N GLN A 180 33.13 -35.97 3.10
CA GLN A 180 32.54 -35.03 4.07
C GLN A 180 31.09 -35.38 4.43
N MET A 181 30.72 -35.25 5.70
CA MET A 181 29.34 -35.35 6.16
C MET A 181 28.99 -34.13 7.00
N LYS A 182 28.20 -33.22 6.42
CA LYS A 182 27.73 -31.96 7.03
C LYS A 182 26.35 -32.17 7.64
N PHE A 183 26.02 -31.48 8.71
CA PHE A 183 24.69 -31.54 9.35
C PHE A 183 24.02 -30.16 9.35
N SER A 184 22.74 -30.10 8.98
CA SER A 184 21.89 -28.93 9.25
C SER A 184 21.53 -28.86 10.74
N ASN A 185 20.91 -27.75 11.17
CA ASN A 185 20.39 -27.58 12.52
C ASN A 185 19.47 -28.71 13.01
N GLN A 186 18.79 -29.43 12.09
CA GLN A 186 17.82 -30.48 12.39
C GLN A 186 18.25 -31.89 11.89
N GLY A 187 19.40 -32.01 11.23
CA GLY A 187 19.91 -33.28 10.72
C GLY A 187 20.59 -34.13 11.80
N GLN A 188 20.21 -35.40 11.96
CA GLN A 188 20.77 -36.28 13.00
C GLN A 188 20.57 -37.77 12.68
N ILE A 189 21.58 -38.62 12.92
CA ILE A 189 21.43 -40.07 12.80
C ILE A 189 20.78 -40.62 14.08
N ILE A 190 19.58 -41.21 13.99
CA ILE A 190 18.84 -41.78 15.13
C ILE A 190 18.88 -43.30 15.07
N CYS A 191 19.33 -43.91 16.17
CA CYS A 191 19.29 -45.36 16.38
C CYS A 191 18.39 -45.64 17.59
N SER A 192 17.43 -46.56 17.51
CA SER A 192 16.53 -46.86 18.65
C SER A 192 16.30 -48.36 18.86
N ASP A 193 16.22 -48.74 20.13
CA ASP A 193 15.97 -50.12 20.57
C ASP A 193 14.52 -50.56 20.31
N LEU A 194 13.59 -49.60 20.24
CA LEU A 194 12.27 -49.82 19.66
C LEU A 194 12.28 -49.52 18.16
N ALA A 195 11.53 -50.31 17.40
CA ALA A 195 11.22 -50.01 16.01
C ALA A 195 10.24 -48.82 15.89
N GLN A 196 10.24 -48.14 14.75
CA GLN A 196 9.34 -47.01 14.46
C GLN A 196 7.87 -47.33 14.74
N TRP A 197 7.38 -48.53 14.39
CA TRP A 197 5.99 -48.93 14.66
C TRP A 197 5.70 -49.18 16.16
N GLN A 198 6.70 -49.54 16.96
CA GLN A 198 6.57 -49.62 18.43
C GLN A 198 6.55 -48.21 19.04
N GLN A 199 7.42 -47.30 18.55
CA GLN A 199 7.45 -45.88 18.95
C GLN A 199 6.12 -45.17 18.62
N GLN A 200 5.51 -45.49 17.48
CA GLN A 200 4.23 -44.94 17.00
C GLN A 200 2.99 -45.64 17.59
N GLY A 201 3.15 -46.72 18.38
CA GLY A 201 2.04 -47.48 18.95
C GLY A 201 1.23 -48.31 17.93
N LEU A 202 1.77 -48.55 16.73
CA LEU A 202 1.11 -49.28 15.64
C LEU A 202 1.22 -50.81 15.78
N SER A 203 2.25 -51.31 16.47
CA SER A 203 2.39 -52.71 16.86
C SER A 203 3.40 -52.85 18.02
N GLU A 204 3.21 -53.87 18.86
CA GLU A 204 4.14 -54.22 19.94
C GLU A 204 5.32 -55.10 19.46
N ASN A 205 5.25 -55.63 18.23
CA ASN A 205 6.25 -56.50 17.62
C ASN A 205 7.66 -55.88 17.70
N LYS A 206 8.67 -56.66 18.10
CA LYS A 206 10.07 -56.19 18.10
C LYS A 206 10.56 -55.90 16.69
N GLY A 207 11.41 -54.89 16.54
CA GLY A 207 12.28 -54.74 15.36
C GLY A 207 13.42 -55.77 15.36
N VAL A 208 14.05 -55.97 14.21
CA VAL A 208 15.30 -56.73 14.10
C VAL A 208 16.45 -56.03 14.82
N ASN A 209 17.50 -56.78 15.18
CA ASN A 209 18.73 -56.21 15.71
C ASN A 209 19.40 -55.36 14.62
N GLN A 210 19.78 -54.13 14.97
CA GLN A 210 20.25 -53.14 14.01
C GLN A 210 21.72 -52.80 14.20
N LYS A 211 22.47 -52.76 13.10
CA LYS A 211 23.86 -52.33 13.02
C LYS A 211 24.00 -51.15 12.06
N ILE A 212 24.42 -49.98 12.54
CA ILE A 212 24.77 -48.84 11.69
C ILE A 212 26.28 -48.66 11.74
N THR A 213 26.93 -48.64 10.58
CA THR A 213 28.39 -48.51 10.44
C THR A 213 28.73 -47.24 9.67
N LEU A 214 29.52 -46.34 10.25
CA LEU A 214 30.04 -45.13 9.62
C LEU A 214 31.54 -45.32 9.35
N GLN A 215 32.01 -45.18 8.09
CA GLN A 215 33.41 -45.46 7.72
C GLN A 215 34.01 -44.48 6.70
N PHE A 216 35.27 -44.05 6.84
CA PHE A 216 35.92 -43.11 5.91
C PHE A 216 35.16 -41.76 5.77
N ILE A 217 34.61 -41.25 6.88
CA ILE A 217 33.84 -40.00 6.93
C ILE A 217 34.62 -38.89 7.65
N ASP A 218 34.50 -37.65 7.13
CA ASP A 218 34.90 -36.40 7.79
C ASP A 218 33.65 -35.65 8.26
N PHE A 219 33.33 -35.76 9.54
CA PHE A 219 32.15 -35.09 10.12
C PHE A 219 32.41 -33.59 10.27
N ILE A 220 31.71 -32.77 9.49
CA ILE A 220 31.84 -31.31 9.51
C ILE A 220 30.81 -30.73 10.48
N LEU A 221 31.30 -30.14 11.56
CA LEU A 221 30.50 -29.52 12.61
C LEU A 221 30.46 -27.99 12.44
N LEU A 222 29.25 -27.45 12.31
CA LEU A 222 28.99 -26.01 12.24
C LEU A 222 28.79 -25.43 13.64
N ALA A 223 29.10 -24.14 13.82
CA ALA A 223 29.03 -23.48 15.13
C ALA A 223 27.62 -23.33 15.74
N GLN A 224 26.56 -23.40 14.93
CA GLN A 224 25.15 -23.25 15.34
C GLN A 224 24.32 -24.53 15.14
N TYR A 225 24.92 -25.70 15.35
CA TYR A 225 24.20 -26.98 15.32
C TYR A 225 23.31 -27.11 16.59
N GLU A 226 21.99 -26.92 16.44
CA GLU A 226 21.02 -26.88 17.56
C GLU A 226 20.94 -28.20 18.36
N LEU A 227 21.18 -29.33 17.70
CA LEU A 227 21.10 -30.66 18.32
C LEU A 227 22.40 -31.01 19.05
N GLN A 228 22.29 -31.57 20.26
CA GLN A 228 23.47 -31.84 21.11
C GLN A 228 24.38 -33.00 20.63
N SER A 229 24.05 -33.68 19.53
CA SER A 229 24.87 -34.76 18.95
C SER A 229 24.53 -35.05 17.49
N ILE A 230 25.53 -35.43 16.68
CA ILE A 230 25.34 -35.88 15.28
C ILE A 230 24.67 -37.25 15.15
N ALA A 231 24.81 -38.08 16.20
CA ALA A 231 24.12 -39.36 16.34
C ALA A 231 23.44 -39.44 17.71
N LYS A 232 22.26 -40.05 17.77
CA LYS A 232 21.42 -40.16 18.96
C LYS A 232 20.95 -41.60 19.12
N VAL A 233 21.44 -42.25 20.18
CA VAL A 233 21.03 -43.61 20.55
C VAL A 233 19.93 -43.52 21.60
N ILE A 234 18.77 -44.12 21.31
CA ILE A 234 17.57 -44.10 22.15
C ILE A 234 17.35 -45.50 22.72
N GLY A 235 17.35 -45.63 24.05
CA GLY A 235 17.06 -46.86 24.77
C GLY A 235 15.83 -46.73 25.67
N ASN A 236 14.98 -47.76 25.67
CA ASN A 236 13.81 -47.85 26.53
C ASN A 236 14.15 -48.47 27.90
N LYS A 237 13.37 -48.13 28.94
CA LYS A 237 13.48 -48.72 30.28
C LYS A 237 13.01 -50.18 30.32
N ASP A 238 12.08 -50.54 29.43
CA ASP A 238 11.56 -51.91 29.26
C ASP A 238 12.28 -52.68 28.13
N SER A 239 13.46 -52.20 27.71
CA SER A 239 14.29 -52.76 26.62
C SER A 239 14.51 -54.28 26.72
N ASN A 240 14.78 -54.80 27.92
CA ASN A 240 14.96 -56.23 28.16
C ASN A 240 13.77 -57.10 27.70
N THR A 241 12.55 -56.57 27.67
CA THR A 241 11.36 -57.31 27.21
C THR A 241 10.86 -56.83 25.84
N LYS A 242 10.96 -55.54 25.50
CA LYS A 242 10.41 -54.96 24.26
C LYS A 242 11.42 -54.51 23.19
N GLY A 243 12.67 -54.27 23.56
CA GLY A 243 13.71 -53.72 22.66
C GLY A 243 14.48 -54.76 21.86
N ARG A 244 15.18 -54.27 20.84
CA ARG A 244 16.19 -54.95 20.00
C ARG A 244 17.59 -54.47 20.35
N ASN A 245 18.62 -55.22 19.96
CA ASN A 245 20.00 -54.75 20.08
C ASN A 245 20.31 -53.68 19.01
N ILE A 246 21.05 -52.65 19.39
CA ILE A 246 21.62 -51.64 18.49
C ILE A 246 23.15 -51.72 18.58
N GLU A 247 23.83 -51.69 17.45
CA GLU A 247 25.27 -51.42 17.36
C GLU A 247 25.49 -50.22 16.44
N LEU A 248 25.94 -49.09 17.01
CA LEU A 248 26.51 -47.98 16.23
C LEU A 248 28.02 -48.14 16.20
N LYS A 249 28.57 -48.40 15.02
CA LYS A 249 29.99 -48.63 14.77
C LYS A 249 30.54 -47.44 13.98
N ILE A 250 31.66 -46.86 14.44
CA ILE A 250 32.34 -45.76 13.75
C ILE A 250 33.81 -46.16 13.62
N GLU A 251 34.28 -46.30 12.39
CA GLU A 251 35.63 -46.79 12.06
C GLU A 251 36.29 -45.85 11.05
N ASP A 252 37.58 -45.58 11.16
CA ASP A 252 38.32 -44.77 10.19
C ASP A 252 37.60 -43.45 9.81
N CYS A 253 37.09 -42.71 10.79
CA CYS A 253 36.44 -41.40 10.62
C CYS A 253 37.19 -40.29 11.37
N LYS A 254 37.00 -39.05 10.94
CA LYS A 254 37.55 -37.83 11.56
C LYS A 254 36.45 -36.76 11.75
N VAL A 255 36.78 -35.69 12.47
CA VAL A 255 35.85 -34.59 12.80
C VAL A 255 36.55 -33.25 12.57
N THR A 256 35.86 -32.33 11.90
CA THR A 256 36.34 -30.98 11.54
C THR A 256 35.30 -29.93 11.97
N TYR A 257 35.73 -28.75 12.43
CA TYR A 257 34.86 -27.74 13.04
C TYR A 257 35.02 -26.36 12.38
N VAL A 258 33.91 -25.63 12.17
CA VAL A 258 33.86 -24.35 11.43
C VAL A 258 33.08 -23.29 12.22
N HIS A 259 33.63 -22.07 12.32
CA HIS A 259 33.02 -20.91 12.96
C HIS A 259 32.56 -19.85 11.95
N GLU A 260 31.28 -19.47 12.03
CA GLU A 260 30.72 -18.24 11.43
C GLU A 260 29.79 -17.55 12.46
N HIS A 261 29.50 -16.25 12.28
CA HIS A 261 28.87 -15.39 13.30
C HIS A 261 27.35 -15.20 13.12
N GLU A 262 26.62 -15.44 14.22
CA GLU A 262 25.52 -14.65 14.84
C GLU A 262 24.71 -13.62 13.99
N LEU A 263 23.39 -13.47 14.15
CA LEU A 263 22.56 -13.64 15.37
C LEU A 263 21.05 -13.94 15.10
N GLU A 264 20.37 -14.48 16.13
CA GLU A 264 18.96 -14.93 16.22
C GLU A 264 18.28 -14.44 17.54
N ASN A 265 17.00 -14.62 17.92
CA ASN A 265 15.72 -15.15 17.34
C ASN A 265 14.52 -14.44 18.05
N GLN A 266 13.30 -14.32 17.50
CA GLN A 266 12.12 -15.22 17.58
C GLN A 266 11.74 -15.85 18.96
N ILE A 267 10.45 -16.11 19.33
CA ILE A 267 9.10 -15.64 18.89
C ILE A 267 8.01 -16.17 19.89
N ASN A 268 6.77 -15.64 19.85
CA ASN A 268 5.52 -16.22 20.40
C ASN A 268 5.37 -16.30 21.96
N TYR A 269 4.23 -16.62 22.61
CA TYR A 269 3.02 -17.43 22.26
C TYR A 269 1.65 -16.91 22.81
N HIS A 270 0.56 -17.51 22.30
CA HIS A 270 -0.86 -17.26 22.60
C HIS A 270 -1.42 -17.99 23.86
N GLN A 271 -2.65 -17.61 24.28
CA GLN A 271 -3.63 -18.52 24.92
C GLN A 271 -5.09 -18.13 24.62
N ILE A 272 -6.03 -19.07 24.78
CA ILE A 272 -7.47 -18.96 24.40
C ILE A 272 -8.35 -19.51 25.54
N ASN A 273 -9.56 -18.97 25.75
CA ASN A 273 -10.65 -19.68 26.43
C ASN A 273 -12.05 -19.23 25.94
N ASN A 274 -13.05 -20.11 26.03
CA ASN A 274 -14.42 -19.94 25.51
C ASN A 274 -15.49 -20.37 26.55
N LEU A 275 -16.60 -19.63 26.68
CA LEU A 275 -18.01 -20.12 26.62
C LEU A 275 -19.10 -19.20 27.24
N SER A 276 -20.24 -19.12 26.54
CA SER A 276 -21.65 -18.93 27.02
C SER A 276 -22.09 -17.73 27.90
N ARG A 277 -22.81 -16.77 27.27
CA ARG A 277 -24.25 -16.36 27.43
C ARG A 277 -24.92 -16.47 28.83
N PRO A 278 -25.91 -15.60 29.21
CA PRO A 278 -26.90 -14.93 28.32
C PRO A 278 -27.29 -13.47 28.70
N SER A 279 -28.31 -12.93 28.02
CA SER A 279 -29.05 -11.70 28.38
C SER A 279 -30.57 -11.89 28.22
N ILE A 280 -31.38 -11.15 28.98
CA ILE A 280 -32.86 -11.14 28.90
C ILE A 280 -33.31 -9.68 28.74
N ASN A 281 -34.33 -9.43 27.91
CA ASN A 281 -34.87 -8.11 27.64
C ASN A 281 -36.39 -8.11 27.88
N PHE A 282 -36.94 -7.01 28.40
CA PHE A 282 -38.38 -6.80 28.58
C PHE A 282 -38.76 -5.47 27.92
N ASP A 283 -39.81 -5.49 27.11
CA ASP A 283 -40.09 -4.42 26.15
C ASP A 283 -41.09 -3.37 26.70
N ILE A 284 -42.37 -3.75 26.84
CA ILE A 284 -43.46 -2.86 27.27
C ILE A 284 -44.43 -3.61 28.21
N CYS A 285 -44.75 -3.02 29.38
CA CYS A 285 -45.79 -3.50 30.31
C CYS A 285 -46.44 -2.34 31.09
N VAL A 286 -47.70 -2.48 31.49
CA VAL A 286 -48.44 -1.46 32.29
C VAL A 286 -49.10 -2.12 33.50
N ILE A 287 -49.06 -1.45 34.66
CA ILE A 287 -49.57 -1.99 35.94
C ILE A 287 -50.48 -0.95 36.60
N LYS A 288 -51.67 -1.37 37.05
CA LYS A 288 -52.68 -0.51 37.70
C LYS A 288 -53.35 -1.22 38.89
N GLU A 289 -54.04 -0.45 39.74
CA GLU A 289 -54.97 -0.95 40.78
C GLU A 289 -54.37 -1.99 41.75
N CYS A 290 -53.08 -1.88 42.07
CA CYS A 290 -52.40 -2.82 42.96
C CYS A 290 -52.71 -2.55 44.45
N LYS A 291 -53.06 -3.62 45.17
CA LYS A 291 -53.38 -3.60 46.60
C LYS A 291 -52.76 -4.79 47.34
N THR A 292 -51.97 -4.50 48.37
CA THR A 292 -51.27 -5.50 49.21
C THR A 292 -51.96 -5.69 50.57
N VAL A 293 -51.88 -6.90 51.13
CA VAL A 293 -52.42 -7.25 52.46
C VAL A 293 -51.47 -8.21 53.17
N LYS A 294 -51.16 -7.95 54.43
CA LYS A 294 -50.21 -8.72 55.25
C LYS A 294 -50.81 -9.97 55.89
N SER A 295 -50.15 -11.12 55.72
CA SER A 295 -50.48 -12.38 56.42
C SER A 295 -49.21 -13.16 56.81
N GLY A 296 -49.28 -13.92 57.91
CA GLY A 296 -48.20 -14.78 58.41
C GLY A 296 -47.24 -14.12 59.40
N THR A 297 -46.80 -14.89 60.41
CA THR A 297 -45.92 -14.44 61.50
C THR A 297 -44.75 -15.40 61.70
N SER A 298 -43.59 -15.10 61.11
CA SER A 298 -42.29 -15.70 61.44
C SER A 298 -41.16 -14.70 61.09
N SER A 299 -40.02 -14.79 61.78
CA SER A 299 -39.25 -13.60 62.15
C SER A 299 -37.81 -13.54 61.62
N THR A 300 -37.62 -13.12 60.36
CA THR A 300 -36.30 -12.69 59.84
C THR A 300 -36.32 -11.40 59.00
N ILE A 301 -37.45 -11.02 58.38
CA ILE A 301 -37.59 -9.74 57.66
C ILE A 301 -38.91 -9.07 58.08
N LYS A 302 -38.85 -7.85 58.62
CA LYS A 302 -40.03 -6.98 58.78
C LYS A 302 -40.38 -6.36 57.42
N VAL A 303 -41.34 -6.93 56.71
CA VAL A 303 -41.93 -6.28 55.53
C VAL A 303 -42.86 -5.15 55.99
N LEU A 304 -42.54 -3.93 55.54
CA LEU A 304 -43.41 -2.76 55.55
C LEU A 304 -44.35 -2.82 54.33
N GLU A 305 -45.58 -2.30 54.45
CA GLU A 305 -46.51 -2.26 53.32
C GLU A 305 -46.15 -1.12 52.36
N SER A 306 -45.38 -1.44 51.32
CA SER A 306 -45.14 -0.57 50.17
C SER A 306 -46.05 -0.97 48.99
N GLY A 307 -46.73 -0.01 48.38
CA GLY A 307 -47.60 -0.23 47.21
C GLY A 307 -46.83 -0.41 45.89
N GLY A 308 -45.95 -1.41 45.80
CA GLY A 308 -45.06 -1.62 44.65
C GLY A 308 -44.56 -3.07 44.49
N VAL A 309 -43.86 -3.33 43.37
CA VAL A 309 -43.40 -4.66 42.93
C VAL A 309 -42.00 -4.98 43.49
N ILE A 310 -41.72 -6.26 43.77
CA ILE A 310 -40.44 -6.75 44.31
C ILE A 310 -39.74 -7.65 43.29
N LEU A 311 -38.44 -7.45 43.08
CA LEU A 311 -37.55 -8.29 42.25
C LEU A 311 -36.27 -8.65 43.02
N ARG A 312 -35.69 -9.83 42.77
CA ARG A 312 -34.50 -10.37 43.45
C ARG A 312 -33.62 -11.13 42.44
N SER A 313 -32.30 -10.96 42.54
CA SER A 313 -31.28 -11.71 41.79
C SER A 313 -30.09 -12.01 42.70
N GLU A 314 -29.40 -13.14 42.49
CA GLU A 314 -28.43 -13.69 43.46
C GLU A 314 -27.00 -13.89 42.92
N LYS A 315 -26.73 -13.49 41.67
CA LYS A 315 -25.36 -13.39 41.12
C LYS A 315 -25.17 -12.06 40.38
N SER A 316 -23.94 -11.55 40.40
CA SER A 316 -23.61 -10.17 40.06
C SER A 316 -23.65 -9.87 38.55
N GLN A 317 -24.07 -8.65 38.21
CA GLN A 317 -24.14 -8.07 36.85
C GLN A 317 -25.20 -8.64 35.90
N THR A 318 -26.45 -8.72 36.34
CA THR A 318 -27.59 -8.58 35.42
C THR A 318 -27.87 -7.08 35.18
N ARG A 319 -27.92 -6.62 33.93
CA ARG A 319 -28.51 -5.31 33.60
C ARG A 319 -30.01 -5.48 33.34
N TYR A 320 -30.82 -4.56 33.86
CA TYR A 320 -32.23 -4.41 33.51
C TYR A 320 -32.38 -3.13 32.70
N ASN A 321 -33.14 -3.19 31.61
CA ASN A 321 -33.54 -2.02 30.83
C ASN A 321 -35.07 -1.97 30.84
N LEU A 322 -35.65 -0.77 31.01
CA LEU A 322 -37.09 -0.56 31.15
C LEU A 322 -37.47 0.64 30.29
N HIS A 323 -37.91 0.38 29.05
CA HIS A 323 -38.09 1.45 28.07
C HIS A 323 -39.47 2.15 28.17
N SER A 324 -40.52 1.45 28.61
CA SER A 324 -41.77 2.11 29.05
C SER A 324 -42.60 1.24 30.01
N SER A 325 -42.94 1.81 31.18
CA SER A 325 -43.91 1.25 32.12
C SER A 325 -44.65 2.35 32.89
N ILE A 326 -45.97 2.24 33.03
CA ILE A 326 -46.83 3.21 33.69
C ILE A 326 -47.45 2.58 34.96
N PHE A 327 -47.46 3.34 36.07
CA PHE A 327 -48.17 3.02 37.31
C PHE A 327 -49.25 4.06 37.59
N ILE A 328 -50.49 3.62 37.80
CA ILE A 328 -51.65 4.47 38.11
C ILE A 328 -52.49 3.80 39.23
N ASP A 329 -52.96 4.60 40.18
CA ASP A 329 -53.92 4.26 41.25
C ASP A 329 -53.55 3.04 42.12
N CYS A 330 -52.36 3.06 42.73
CA CYS A 330 -51.95 2.12 43.78
C CYS A 330 -52.19 2.72 45.19
N ILE A 331 -52.71 1.92 46.13
CA ILE A 331 -53.13 2.42 47.46
C ILE A 331 -52.66 1.49 48.59
N ILE A 332 -52.13 2.06 49.68
CA ILE A 332 -51.80 1.35 50.93
C ILE A 332 -52.99 1.29 51.89
N SER A 333 -52.96 0.33 52.81
CA SER A 333 -54.11 -0.09 53.65
C SER A 333 -54.83 1.00 54.47
N ASN A 334 -54.15 2.12 54.78
CA ASN A 334 -54.65 3.19 55.64
C ASN A 334 -54.89 4.55 54.94
N GLN A 335 -54.92 4.62 53.60
CA GLN A 335 -55.28 5.85 52.87
C GLN A 335 -56.53 5.65 52.01
N THR A 336 -57.45 6.62 52.05
CA THR A 336 -58.72 6.61 51.30
C THR A 336 -58.77 7.61 50.14
N SER A 337 -57.76 8.48 49.99
CA SER A 337 -57.62 9.42 48.87
C SER A 337 -56.15 9.86 48.73
N PRO A 338 -55.64 10.12 47.51
CA PRO A 338 -54.32 10.71 47.31
C PRO A 338 -54.31 12.20 47.69
N SER A 339 -53.29 12.65 48.42
CA SER A 339 -53.21 14.00 48.99
C SER A 339 -52.21 14.90 48.26
N SER A 340 -52.60 16.15 47.98
CA SER A 340 -51.77 17.16 47.33
C SER A 340 -51.03 18.07 48.33
N SER A 341 -49.70 18.14 48.24
CA SER A 341 -48.90 19.32 48.61
C SER A 341 -47.45 19.19 48.14
N SER A 342 -46.90 20.26 47.57
CA SER A 342 -45.48 20.40 47.23
C SER A 342 -44.86 21.46 48.17
N ASN A 343 -43.75 21.12 48.82
CA ASN A 343 -43.12 22.00 49.80
C ASN A 343 -41.95 22.80 49.18
N LEU A 344 -42.22 24.08 48.90
CA LEU A 344 -41.20 25.12 48.79
C LEU A 344 -40.42 25.23 50.11
N ALA A 345 -39.14 25.61 50.04
CA ALA A 345 -38.39 26.04 51.22
C ALA A 345 -38.71 27.52 51.54
N PRO A 346 -39.18 27.87 52.76
CA PRO A 346 -39.54 29.24 53.08
C PRO A 346 -38.37 30.05 53.65
N SER A 347 -38.27 31.32 53.24
CA SER A 347 -37.41 32.39 53.80
C SER A 347 -35.89 32.24 53.62
N ILE A 348 -35.16 33.35 53.87
CA ILE A 348 -33.91 33.71 53.20
C ILE A 348 -32.77 33.90 54.22
N SER A 349 -32.48 32.89 55.04
CA SER A 349 -31.40 32.96 56.06
C SER A 349 -30.54 31.71 56.23
N ASP A 350 -31.03 30.51 55.91
CA ASP A 350 -30.34 29.25 56.19
C ASP A 350 -29.90 28.52 54.91
N THR A 351 -28.71 27.90 54.97
CA THR A 351 -28.11 27.19 53.84
C THR A 351 -28.78 25.84 53.57
N PHE A 352 -28.83 25.47 52.29
CA PHE A 352 -29.42 24.21 51.83
C PHE A 352 -28.62 22.99 52.34
N LEU A 353 -29.22 22.18 53.22
CA LEU A 353 -28.71 20.86 53.60
C LEU A 353 -29.19 19.78 52.63
N PRO A 354 -28.33 18.82 52.20
CA PRO A 354 -28.74 17.66 51.41
C PRO A 354 -29.80 16.81 52.13
N LEU A 355 -30.75 16.24 51.39
CA LEU A 355 -31.92 15.58 51.98
C LEU A 355 -31.55 14.45 52.97
N TRP A 356 -30.60 13.58 52.62
CA TRP A 356 -30.13 12.49 53.48
C TRP A 356 -29.42 12.96 54.77
N LEU A 357 -28.89 14.19 54.75
CA LEU A 357 -28.27 14.84 55.90
C LEU A 357 -29.37 15.42 56.80
N ARG A 358 -30.35 16.10 56.20
CA ARG A 358 -31.54 16.64 56.86
C ARG A 358 -32.35 15.53 57.56
N GLU A 359 -32.66 14.44 56.85
CA GLU A 359 -33.42 13.28 57.37
C GLU A 359 -32.70 12.58 58.54
N LYS A 360 -31.36 12.56 58.49
CA LYS A 360 -30.50 12.04 59.56
C LYS A 360 -30.44 12.97 60.79
N GLU A 361 -30.68 14.27 60.62
CA GLU A 361 -30.77 15.25 61.71
C GLU A 361 -32.14 15.23 62.42
N ILE A 362 -33.25 14.98 61.70
CA ILE A 362 -34.61 14.89 62.30
C ILE A 362 -35.05 13.49 62.73
N GLN A 363 -34.18 12.47 62.67
CA GLN A 363 -34.44 11.10 63.16
C GLN A 363 -35.69 10.41 62.58
N ILE A 364 -36.01 10.63 61.31
CA ILE A 364 -37.14 9.97 60.65
C ILE A 364 -36.62 8.82 59.76
N GLU A 365 -37.01 7.58 60.05
CA GLU A 365 -36.76 6.44 59.16
C GLU A 365 -37.63 6.56 57.90
N GLY A 366 -36.99 6.53 56.72
CA GLY A 366 -37.65 6.85 55.45
C GLY A 366 -38.60 5.76 54.93
N SER A 367 -39.69 6.19 54.31
CA SER A 367 -40.59 5.33 53.50
C SER A 367 -39.96 4.99 52.13
N GLY A 368 -38.87 4.22 52.17
CA GLY A 368 -37.98 4.04 51.02
C GLY A 368 -38.43 3.01 49.97
N LEU A 369 -37.81 3.11 48.79
CA LEU A 369 -37.68 2.00 47.85
C LEU A 369 -36.65 1.00 48.41
N ILE A 370 -37.09 -0.21 48.74
CA ILE A 370 -36.19 -1.25 49.28
C ILE A 370 -35.63 -2.12 48.14
N ILE A 371 -34.35 -1.92 47.80
CA ILE A 371 -33.56 -2.87 47.01
C ILE A 371 -32.82 -3.78 48.00
N ALA A 372 -33.29 -5.03 48.14
CA ALA A 372 -32.64 -6.01 49.01
C ALA A 372 -31.26 -6.41 48.44
N TYR A 373 -30.22 -6.28 49.25
CA TYR A 373 -28.85 -6.10 48.76
C TYR A 373 -27.91 -7.25 49.12
N GLY A 374 -27.26 -7.84 48.10
CA GLY A 374 -26.23 -8.87 48.29
C GLY A 374 -24.83 -8.32 48.55
N ARG A 375 -24.31 -7.45 47.66
CA ARG A 375 -22.97 -6.82 47.78
C ARG A 375 -22.67 -5.55 46.95
N THR A 376 -23.42 -5.19 45.90
CA THR A 376 -23.17 -3.98 45.06
C THR A 376 -24.45 -3.30 44.50
N ILE A 377 -24.40 -1.98 44.23
CA ILE A 377 -25.55 -1.07 43.97
C ILE A 377 -25.80 -0.85 42.45
N PRO A 378 -27.07 -0.76 41.96
CA PRO A 378 -27.42 -0.39 40.58
C PRO A 378 -27.76 1.12 40.36
N THR A 379 -27.88 1.57 39.10
CA THR A 379 -28.11 3.00 38.71
C THR A 379 -29.14 3.19 37.58
N ILE A 380 -29.97 4.25 37.64
CA ILE A 380 -31.11 4.59 36.74
C ILE A 380 -31.26 6.15 36.68
N LYS A 381 -31.72 6.79 35.56
CA LYS A 381 -31.95 8.27 35.45
C LYS A 381 -32.80 8.76 34.23
N ALA A 382 -33.36 10.00 34.27
CA ALA A 382 -34.14 10.69 33.20
C ALA A 382 -34.33 12.25 33.38
N ASP A 383 -34.84 12.95 32.33
CA ASP A 383 -35.57 14.27 32.19
C ASP A 383 -34.93 15.70 32.38
N GLY A 384 -35.66 16.79 32.00
CA GLY A 384 -35.24 18.24 31.85
C GLY A 384 -36.26 19.33 32.39
N ILE A 385 -36.63 20.52 31.83
CA ILE A 385 -36.47 21.27 30.52
C ILE A 385 -36.84 22.82 30.65
N GLN A 386 -36.05 23.78 30.08
CA GLN A 386 -36.35 25.21 29.62
C GLN A 386 -36.97 26.31 30.59
N PHE A 387 -37.33 27.61 30.30
CA PHE A 387 -37.38 28.55 29.11
C PHE A 387 -37.58 30.10 29.43
N ILE A 388 -37.25 31.04 28.49
CA ILE A 388 -37.92 32.34 28.05
C ILE A 388 -37.79 33.77 28.74
N ASP A 389 -37.57 34.81 27.88
CA ASP A 389 -37.97 36.28 27.82
C ASP A 389 -37.16 37.53 28.35
N ILE A 390 -36.90 38.52 27.43
CA ILE A 390 -36.90 40.04 27.49
C ILE A 390 -35.68 40.80 26.87
N LYS A 391 -35.95 41.92 26.13
CA LYS A 391 -35.04 42.69 25.22
C LYS A 391 -34.57 44.09 25.75
N ILE A 392 -33.45 44.64 25.20
CA ILE A 392 -33.28 45.99 24.51
C ILE A 392 -31.88 46.68 24.63
N SER A 393 -31.32 47.09 23.46
CA SER A 393 -30.36 48.20 23.17
C SER A 393 -28.84 48.06 23.41
N HIS A 394 -28.08 48.73 22.52
CA HIS A 394 -26.61 48.74 22.38
C HIS A 394 -25.95 49.89 23.17
N GLN A 395 -24.68 49.73 23.57
CA GLN A 395 -23.89 50.76 24.29
C GLN A 395 -22.47 50.94 23.71
N THR A 396 -21.85 52.11 23.93
CA THR A 396 -20.49 52.42 23.46
C THR A 396 -19.73 53.25 24.49
N ILE A 397 -18.48 52.88 24.77
CA ILE A 397 -17.60 53.52 25.74
C ILE A 397 -16.28 53.92 25.06
N ASN A 398 -15.94 55.20 25.15
CA ASN A 398 -14.68 55.74 24.63
C ASN A 398 -13.69 55.96 25.78
N LEU A 399 -12.58 55.22 25.77
CA LEU A 399 -11.46 55.31 26.68
C LEU A 399 -10.35 56.19 26.07
N LYS A 400 -9.67 56.96 26.92
CA LYS A 400 -8.48 57.72 26.53
C LYS A 400 -7.21 56.87 26.67
N ALA A 401 -6.05 57.40 26.27
CA ALA A 401 -4.77 56.82 26.65
C ALA A 401 -4.68 56.74 28.19
N GLY A 402 -4.22 55.59 28.71
CA GLY A 402 -4.20 55.27 30.14
C GLY A 402 -4.53 53.82 30.45
N ARG A 403 -4.38 53.46 31.73
CA ARG A 403 -4.67 52.12 32.28
C ARG A 403 -5.97 52.16 33.07
N PHE A 404 -6.94 51.36 32.63
CA PHE A 404 -8.26 51.20 33.24
C PHE A 404 -8.32 49.84 33.95
N SER A 405 -9.18 49.69 34.96
CA SER A 405 -9.36 48.38 35.61
C SER A 405 -10.80 48.14 36.03
N SER A 406 -11.25 46.89 35.88
CA SER A 406 -12.56 46.43 36.38
C SER A 406 -12.40 45.16 37.20
N GLN A 407 -13.39 44.87 38.05
CA GLN A 407 -13.51 43.58 38.74
C GLN A 407 -14.15 42.54 37.82
N SER A 408 -15.20 42.93 37.09
CA SER A 408 -15.86 42.16 36.04
C SER A 408 -16.68 43.11 35.15
N ILE A 409 -17.00 42.69 33.92
CA ILE A 409 -17.97 43.32 33.02
C ILE A 409 -18.83 42.17 32.50
N GLN A 410 -20.13 42.23 32.75
CA GLN A 410 -21.09 41.22 32.32
C GLN A 410 -21.99 41.80 31.22
N LEU A 411 -22.09 41.10 30.10
CA LEU A 411 -22.98 41.40 28.99
C LEU A 411 -23.99 40.26 28.87
N GLN A 412 -25.28 40.61 28.83
CA GLN A 412 -26.38 39.66 28.61
C GLN A 412 -27.36 40.27 27.61
N GLU A 413 -27.54 39.60 26.47
CA GLU A 413 -28.35 40.04 25.31
C GLU A 413 -28.12 41.50 24.88
N GLN A 414 -26.85 41.94 24.93
CA GLN A 414 -26.42 43.32 24.68
C GLN A 414 -25.20 43.41 23.76
N GLU A 415 -25.05 44.54 23.09
CA GLU A 415 -23.80 44.92 22.41
C GLU A 415 -23.08 46.03 23.18
N LEU A 416 -21.78 45.84 23.40
CA LEU A 416 -20.87 46.85 23.93
C LEU A 416 -19.71 47.09 22.95
N THR A 417 -19.46 48.35 22.60
CA THR A 417 -18.24 48.75 21.88
C THR A 417 -17.29 49.52 22.80
N LEU A 418 -16.01 49.12 22.84
CA LEU A 418 -14.93 49.74 23.60
C LEU A 418 -13.87 50.32 22.65
N ASN A 419 -13.72 51.66 22.65
CA ASN A 419 -12.73 52.35 21.82
C ASN A 419 -11.59 52.91 22.69
N GLY A 420 -10.34 52.61 22.39
CA GLY A 420 -9.14 53.24 22.95
C GLY A 420 -8.37 54.09 21.93
N GLN A 421 -7.19 54.57 22.32
CA GLN A 421 -6.35 55.43 21.47
C GLN A 421 -5.16 54.70 20.81
N GLY A 422 -4.86 53.46 21.21
CA GLY A 422 -3.86 52.58 20.61
C GLY A 422 -3.52 51.39 21.53
N GLU A 423 -3.14 50.23 20.95
CA GLU A 423 -2.84 48.99 21.71
C GLU A 423 -1.76 49.15 22.79
N ASN A 424 -0.86 50.13 22.61
CA ASN A 424 0.23 50.43 23.53
C ASN A 424 -0.08 51.62 24.47
N GLU A 425 -1.20 52.32 24.24
CA GLU A 425 -1.58 53.57 24.93
C GLU A 425 -2.77 53.40 25.87
N THR A 426 -3.80 52.65 25.45
CA THR A 426 -4.98 52.33 26.25
C THR A 426 -4.93 50.86 26.66
N SER A 427 -5.00 50.56 27.96
CA SER A 427 -5.16 49.18 28.43
C SER A 427 -6.23 48.98 29.50
N ILE A 428 -6.79 47.78 29.54
CA ILE A 428 -7.73 47.30 30.57
C ILE A 428 -7.03 46.19 31.38
N ILE A 429 -7.09 46.29 32.71
CA ILE A 429 -6.42 45.38 33.64
C ILE A 429 -7.45 44.72 34.56
N GLN A 430 -7.31 43.41 34.77
CA GLN A 430 -8.12 42.64 35.72
C GLN A 430 -7.78 43.07 37.16
N LYS A 431 -8.73 43.68 37.88
CA LYS A 431 -8.50 44.22 39.25
C LYS A 431 -8.44 43.13 40.32
N ASN A 432 -9.06 41.98 40.08
CA ASN A 432 -9.02 40.82 40.96
C ASN A 432 -8.77 39.56 40.13
N THR A 433 -7.60 38.94 40.30
CA THR A 433 -7.17 37.81 39.47
C THR A 433 -8.00 36.54 39.67
N SER A 434 -8.74 36.45 40.78
CA SER A 434 -9.65 35.34 41.09
C SER A 434 -11.08 35.55 40.57
N GLN A 435 -11.36 36.61 39.81
CA GLN A 435 -12.67 36.90 39.21
C GLN A 435 -12.55 37.06 37.70
N ILE A 436 -13.58 36.64 36.95
CA ILE A 436 -13.60 36.69 35.49
C ILE A 436 -13.78 38.15 35.05
N LEU A 437 -12.91 38.64 34.17
CA LEU A 437 -12.95 40.06 33.75
C LEU A 437 -14.12 40.34 32.81
N LEU A 438 -14.42 39.44 31.87
CA LEU A 438 -15.50 39.58 30.90
C LEU A 438 -16.39 38.33 30.91
N ILE A 439 -17.68 38.48 31.16
CA ILE A 439 -18.69 37.43 31.01
C ILE A 439 -19.63 37.85 29.89
N VAL A 440 -19.75 37.03 28.83
CA VAL A 440 -20.60 37.32 27.66
C VAL A 440 -21.66 36.23 27.50
N GLU A 441 -22.92 36.65 27.48
CA GLU A 441 -24.07 35.77 27.37
C GLU A 441 -24.99 36.25 26.25
N ASN A 442 -25.05 35.48 25.15
CA ASN A 442 -25.78 35.84 23.93
C ASN A 442 -25.45 37.28 23.45
N SER A 443 -24.20 37.74 23.60
CA SER A 443 -23.83 39.17 23.57
C SER A 443 -22.67 39.49 22.64
N GLN A 444 -22.60 40.73 22.17
CA GLN A 444 -21.52 41.23 21.30
C GLN A 444 -20.59 42.19 22.06
N LEU A 445 -19.27 42.03 21.88
CA LEU A 445 -18.23 42.91 22.39
C LEU A 445 -17.25 43.29 21.28
N ASN A 446 -17.29 44.54 20.84
CA ASN A 446 -16.29 45.10 19.93
C ASN A 446 -15.21 45.86 20.71
N SER A 447 -13.96 45.70 20.32
CA SER A 447 -12.79 46.34 20.93
C SER A 447 -11.91 46.95 19.84
N PHE A 448 -11.61 48.24 19.94
CA PHE A 448 -10.74 48.94 18.99
C PHE A 448 -9.69 49.76 19.71
N GLY A 449 -8.43 49.71 19.27
CA GLY A 449 -7.37 50.60 19.78
C GLY A 449 -7.03 50.46 21.26
N LEU A 450 -7.17 49.26 21.85
CA LEU A 450 -6.83 48.98 23.25
C LEU A 450 -6.27 47.57 23.42
N ALA A 451 -5.60 47.32 24.55
CA ALA A 451 -5.15 45.99 24.96
C ALA A 451 -5.65 45.58 26.35
N VAL A 452 -5.88 44.29 26.56
CA VAL A 452 -6.17 43.70 27.87
C VAL A 452 -4.87 43.13 28.42
N GLU A 453 -4.42 43.65 29.57
CA GLU A 453 -3.16 43.24 30.19
C GLU A 453 -3.39 42.12 31.21
N LEU A 454 -2.78 40.95 30.96
CA LEU A 454 -2.85 39.78 31.84
C LEU A 454 -1.83 39.93 32.98
N TRP A 455 -2.31 40.12 34.21
CA TRP A 455 -1.44 40.26 35.39
C TRP A 455 -1.89 39.33 36.52
N GLY A 456 -1.25 38.16 36.65
CA GLY A 456 -1.50 37.23 37.76
C GLY A 456 -2.80 36.41 37.70
N ALA A 457 -3.49 36.39 36.56
CA ALA A 457 -4.86 35.86 36.39
C ALA A 457 -4.99 34.39 36.84
N LYS A 458 -5.89 34.11 37.80
CA LYS A 458 -6.20 32.77 38.32
C LYS A 458 -7.50 32.20 37.76
N ALA A 459 -8.53 33.03 37.68
CA ALA A 459 -9.75 32.73 36.93
C ALA A 459 -9.53 32.97 35.43
N SER A 460 -10.49 32.55 34.61
CA SER A 460 -10.47 32.85 33.18
C SER A 460 -10.60 34.35 32.92
N LEU A 461 -9.99 34.85 31.84
CA LEU A 461 -10.10 36.27 31.48
C LEU A 461 -11.50 36.55 30.92
N ILE A 462 -11.96 35.70 30.00
CA ILE A 462 -13.23 35.82 29.29
C ILE A 462 -13.99 34.49 29.39
N ARG A 463 -15.28 34.57 29.72
CA ARG A 463 -16.20 33.42 29.73
C ARG A 463 -17.42 33.69 28.86
N SER A 464 -17.68 32.79 27.92
CA SER A 464 -18.95 32.70 27.19
C SER A 464 -19.86 31.65 27.85
N GLN A 465 -21.14 32.00 27.96
CA GLN A 465 -22.21 31.14 28.48
C GLN A 465 -23.52 31.49 27.76
N GLY A 466 -24.57 30.70 27.98
CA GLY A 466 -25.90 30.92 27.39
C GLY A 466 -26.29 29.85 26.37
N ASN A 467 -27.26 30.19 25.50
CA ASN A 467 -27.90 29.27 24.55
C ASN A 467 -27.80 29.74 23.09
N GLY A 468 -27.39 31.00 22.85
CA GLY A 468 -27.17 31.57 21.51
C GLY A 468 -25.68 31.73 21.20
N MET A 469 -25.37 32.65 20.29
CA MET A 469 -23.99 33.03 19.96
C MET A 469 -23.61 34.34 20.66
N SER A 470 -22.48 34.33 21.38
CA SER A 470 -21.74 35.52 21.75
C SER A 470 -20.69 35.85 20.69
N LEU A 471 -20.43 37.13 20.43
CA LEU A 471 -19.45 37.60 19.46
C LEU A 471 -18.42 38.52 20.14
N ILE A 472 -17.14 38.30 19.88
CA ILE A 472 -16.05 39.15 20.35
C ILE A 472 -15.18 39.53 19.15
N ASN A 473 -14.96 40.84 18.96
CA ASN A 473 -14.23 41.40 17.84
C ASN A 473 -13.11 42.34 18.32
N GLY A 474 -11.89 42.21 17.79
CA GLY A 474 -10.81 43.20 17.95
C GLY A 474 -10.10 43.22 19.32
N ILE A 475 -10.22 42.18 20.15
CA ILE A 475 -9.50 42.11 21.43
C ILE A 475 -8.00 41.81 21.21
N ARG A 476 -7.16 42.55 21.94
CA ARG A 476 -5.70 42.36 21.99
C ARG A 476 -5.30 41.99 23.40
N VAL A 477 -4.72 40.80 23.60
CA VAL A 477 -4.29 40.28 24.90
C VAL A 477 -2.77 40.31 24.98
N ASN A 478 -2.22 40.86 26.06
CA ASN A 478 -0.78 41.05 26.25
C ASN A 478 -0.37 40.74 27.70
N GLY A 479 0.53 39.79 27.93
CA GLY A 479 1.07 39.52 29.28
C GLY A 479 2.22 40.44 29.71
N ARG A 480 2.87 41.11 28.74
CA ARG A 480 4.16 41.83 28.83
C ARG A 480 5.34 40.95 29.25
N LYS A 481 6.52 41.29 28.73
CA LYS A 481 7.82 40.84 29.26
C LYS A 481 8.13 41.48 30.62
N LEU A 482 7.46 41.02 31.67
CA LEU A 482 7.72 41.38 33.06
C LEU A 482 8.07 40.11 33.85
N GLU A 483 9.22 40.13 34.50
CA GLU A 483 9.71 39.02 35.31
C GLU A 483 8.79 38.80 36.53
N GLY A 484 8.29 37.58 36.71
CA GLY A 484 7.59 37.16 37.94
C GLY A 484 6.06 37.29 37.97
N SER A 485 5.37 37.67 36.88
CA SER A 485 3.90 37.64 36.81
C SER A 485 3.36 36.57 35.87
N PHE A 486 2.51 35.68 36.39
CA PHE A 486 2.10 34.43 35.72
C PHE A 486 0.59 34.20 35.74
N VAL A 487 0.06 33.61 34.67
CA VAL A 487 -1.35 33.22 34.51
C VAL A 487 -1.55 31.75 34.88
N GLN A 488 -2.72 31.40 35.45
CA GLN A 488 -3.07 30.04 35.90
C GLN A 488 -4.42 29.51 35.34
N GLY A 489 -5.21 30.41 34.73
CA GLY A 489 -6.51 30.14 34.12
C GLY A 489 -6.51 30.36 32.60
N SER A 490 -7.50 29.78 31.93
CA SER A 490 -7.74 29.86 30.48
C SER A 490 -8.05 31.30 30.06
N ILE A 491 -7.58 31.76 28.89
CA ILE A 491 -7.90 33.13 28.43
C ILE A 491 -9.37 33.21 28.01
N PHE A 492 -9.87 32.18 27.33
CA PHE A 492 -11.29 32.05 26.96
C PHE A 492 -11.85 30.72 27.47
N GLU A 493 -13.06 30.74 28.03
CA GLU A 493 -13.87 29.55 28.29
C GLU A 493 -15.21 29.64 27.55
N VAL A 494 -15.59 28.59 26.82
CA VAL A 494 -16.97 28.37 26.34
C VAL A 494 -17.61 27.35 27.26
N ILE A 495 -18.49 27.80 28.16
CA ILE A 495 -19.22 26.91 29.07
C ILE A 495 -20.39 26.25 28.34
N SER A 496 -21.25 27.07 27.72
CA SER A 496 -22.41 26.64 26.95
C SER A 496 -22.68 27.60 25.80
N GLY A 497 -23.46 27.15 24.81
CA GLY A 497 -23.82 27.93 23.64
C GLY A 497 -22.67 28.08 22.64
N SER A 498 -22.69 29.17 21.85
CA SER A 498 -21.72 29.42 20.80
C SER A 498 -20.88 30.69 21.08
N LEU A 499 -19.63 30.70 20.64
CA LEU A 499 -18.72 31.85 20.72
C LEU A 499 -18.04 32.10 19.37
N SER A 500 -18.10 33.34 18.89
CA SER A 500 -17.36 33.83 17.73
C SER A 500 -16.25 34.78 18.17
N LEU A 501 -15.03 34.55 17.69
CA LEU A 501 -13.80 35.30 17.98
C LEU A 501 -13.19 35.82 16.68
N ILE A 502 -13.34 37.11 16.41
CA ILE A 502 -12.88 37.77 15.17
C ILE A 502 -11.77 38.78 15.48
N ASP A 503 -10.69 38.77 14.69
CA ASP A 503 -9.52 39.67 14.85
C ASP A 503 -9.02 39.70 16.31
N ILE A 504 -8.50 38.56 16.79
CA ILE A 504 -8.01 38.42 18.17
C ILE A 504 -6.50 38.13 18.16
N LYS A 505 -5.77 38.85 19.01
CA LYS A 505 -4.31 38.75 19.12
C LYS A 505 -3.90 38.40 20.54
N ILE A 506 -3.12 37.34 20.74
CA ILE A 506 -2.57 36.95 22.04
C ILE A 506 -1.04 36.92 21.95
N LYS A 507 -0.36 37.69 22.80
CA LYS A 507 1.10 37.78 22.81
C LYS A 507 1.72 37.90 24.19
N ASP A 508 2.97 37.45 24.30
CA ASP A 508 3.86 37.70 25.44
C ASP A 508 3.28 37.22 26.79
N VAL A 509 2.75 35.99 26.86
CA VAL A 509 2.06 35.45 28.05
C VAL A 509 2.89 34.37 28.76
N ASN A 510 3.15 34.56 30.06
CA ASN A 510 3.77 33.56 30.94
C ASN A 510 2.70 32.85 31.79
N ILE A 511 2.80 31.52 31.92
CA ILE A 511 1.82 30.66 32.61
C ILE A 511 2.53 29.81 33.68
N ILE A 512 1.94 29.70 34.88
CA ILE A 512 2.37 28.80 35.97
C ILE A 512 1.17 28.07 36.58
N GLU A 513 1.38 26.81 36.93
CA GLU A 513 0.41 25.96 37.62
C GLU A 513 -0.16 26.54 38.92
N ASN A 514 -1.48 26.39 39.13
CA ASN A 514 -2.11 26.67 40.41
C ASN A 514 -1.97 25.48 41.38
N LYS A 515 -1.02 25.56 42.33
CA LYS A 515 -0.77 24.54 43.37
C LYS A 515 -1.92 24.31 44.38
N GLN A 516 -3.14 24.83 44.16
CA GLN A 516 -4.26 24.76 45.12
C GLN A 516 -5.34 23.70 44.80
N GLU A 517 -5.31 23.00 43.65
CA GLU A 517 -6.17 21.83 43.41
C GLU A 517 -5.61 20.56 44.11
N ILE A 518 -5.83 20.42 45.42
CA ILE A 518 -5.46 19.20 46.16
C ILE A 518 -6.47 18.08 45.81
N ILE A 519 -6.03 17.10 45.03
CA ILE A 519 -6.82 15.92 44.62
C ILE A 519 -6.03 14.64 44.92
N SER A 520 -6.71 13.57 45.34
CA SER A 520 -6.10 12.32 45.78
C SER A 520 -5.47 11.48 44.65
N GLU A 521 -4.46 10.70 45.01
CA GLU A 521 -3.46 10.15 44.08
C GLU A 521 -4.00 9.24 42.96
N ASN A 522 -5.15 8.59 43.17
CA ASN A 522 -5.77 7.72 42.16
C ASN A 522 -6.41 8.48 40.98
N LYS A 523 -6.37 9.82 40.96
CA LYS A 523 -6.76 10.65 39.81
C LYS A 523 -5.58 11.20 38.98
N ARG A 524 -4.36 10.65 39.13
CA ARG A 524 -3.16 11.02 38.33
C ARG A 524 -3.19 10.59 36.84
N ARG A 525 -4.30 10.77 36.12
CA ARG A 525 -4.29 10.86 34.64
C ARG A 525 -4.24 12.35 34.27
N MET A 526 -3.37 12.71 33.32
CA MET A 526 -2.98 14.11 33.06
C MET A 526 -4.18 14.99 32.68
N LYS A 527 -4.46 16.03 33.48
CA LYS A 527 -5.55 17.00 33.25
C LYS A 527 -5.02 18.13 32.36
N MET A 528 -5.12 17.95 31.05
CA MET A 528 -4.68 18.98 30.10
C MET A 528 -5.60 20.21 30.14
N LYS A 529 -5.03 21.37 29.79
CA LYS A 529 -5.72 22.67 29.70
C LYS A 529 -5.56 23.32 28.33
N GLY A 530 -6.37 24.35 28.07
CA GLY A 530 -6.32 25.20 26.88
C GLY A 530 -6.12 26.69 27.21
N LEU A 531 -5.52 27.45 26.29
CA LEU A 531 -5.68 28.93 26.29
C LEU A 531 -7.13 29.31 25.96
N ILE A 532 -7.77 28.53 25.07
CA ILE A 532 -9.21 28.49 24.83
C ILE A 532 -9.71 27.10 25.23
N GLU A 533 -10.76 27.03 26.04
CA GLU A 533 -11.36 25.76 26.49
C GLU A 533 -12.86 25.70 26.20
N MET A 534 -13.30 24.67 25.49
CA MET A 534 -14.71 24.37 25.21
C MET A 534 -15.18 23.23 26.11
N LYS A 535 -16.15 23.49 26.99
CA LYS A 535 -16.67 22.55 28.01
C LYS A 535 -17.79 21.66 27.47
N GLU A 536 -18.28 20.74 28.29
CA GLU A 536 -19.23 19.66 27.97
C GLU A 536 -20.60 20.14 27.44
N ASP A 537 -20.98 21.41 27.60
CA ASP A 537 -22.23 22.00 27.06
C ASP A 537 -21.99 22.99 25.88
N GLY A 538 -20.75 23.12 25.40
CA GLY A 538 -20.38 24.04 24.31
C GLY A 538 -20.85 23.56 22.93
N GLN A 539 -21.38 24.46 22.11
CA GLN A 539 -21.96 24.13 20.79
C GLN A 539 -21.04 24.45 19.62
N LEU A 540 -20.60 25.70 19.49
CA LEU A 540 -19.73 26.16 18.40
C LEU A 540 -18.68 27.16 18.91
N LEU A 541 -17.43 26.95 18.50
CA LEU A 541 -16.34 27.90 18.61
C LEU A 541 -15.92 28.31 17.19
N TYR A 542 -16.30 29.51 16.78
CA TYR A 542 -15.87 30.14 15.53
C TYR A 542 -14.69 31.09 15.81
N ILE A 543 -13.63 31.01 15.01
CA ILE A 543 -12.41 31.79 15.17
C ILE A 543 -11.94 32.28 13.79
N GLU A 544 -11.69 33.57 13.65
CA GLU A 544 -11.27 34.23 12.40
C GLU A 544 -10.17 35.26 12.67
N LYS A 545 -9.16 35.35 11.79
CA LYS A 545 -8.07 36.35 11.87
C LYS A 545 -7.36 36.33 13.23
N PHE A 546 -7.06 35.13 13.72
CA PHE A 546 -6.57 34.86 15.07
C PHE A 546 -5.05 34.63 15.10
N PHE A 547 -4.34 35.31 16.01
CA PHE A 547 -2.87 35.32 16.06
C PHE A 547 -2.34 35.02 17.46
N ILE A 548 -1.57 33.94 17.61
CA ILE A 548 -0.79 33.62 18.82
C ILE A 548 0.71 33.64 18.53
N LYS A 549 1.49 34.35 19.36
CA LYS A 549 2.96 34.27 19.39
C LYS A 549 3.52 34.48 20.80
N ASN A 550 4.65 33.84 21.11
CA ASN A 550 5.40 34.01 22.36
C ASN A 550 4.55 33.70 23.62
N ILE A 551 4.22 32.42 23.79
CA ILE A 551 3.59 31.87 24.99
C ILE A 551 4.63 30.99 25.70
N ASN A 552 4.76 31.17 27.01
CA ASN A 552 5.67 30.43 27.89
C ASN A 552 4.85 29.75 29.00
N VAL A 553 5.08 28.46 29.24
CA VAL A 553 4.48 27.71 30.35
C VAL A 553 5.63 27.14 31.18
N GLU A 554 5.86 27.72 32.36
CA GLU A 554 6.91 27.28 33.27
C GLU A 554 6.47 26.04 34.05
N GLN A 555 7.28 24.98 34.01
CA GLN A 555 6.96 23.71 34.66
C GLN A 555 7.06 23.83 36.19
N SER A 556 5.92 23.62 36.83
CA SER A 556 5.80 23.26 38.25
C SER A 556 6.00 21.75 38.40
N GLU A 557 6.15 21.28 39.64
CA GLU A 557 6.49 19.90 40.00
C GLU A 557 5.40 18.85 39.67
N ASN A 558 4.25 19.26 39.08
CA ASN A 558 3.22 18.35 38.59
C ASN A 558 3.02 18.52 37.07
N ASN A 559 2.85 17.38 36.38
CA ASN A 559 2.90 17.26 34.92
C ASN A 559 1.63 17.72 34.16
N ASN A 560 1.09 18.91 34.47
CA ASN A 560 -0.07 19.47 33.75
C ASN A 560 0.39 20.17 32.44
N ARG A 561 -0.31 19.88 31.33
CA ARG A 561 0.09 20.25 29.95
C ARG A 561 -0.94 21.19 29.31
N TRP A 562 -0.50 22.10 28.43
CA TRP A 562 -1.31 23.23 27.93
C TRP A 562 -1.31 23.31 26.40
N SER A 563 -2.46 23.09 25.78
CA SER A 563 -2.67 23.32 24.34
C SER A 563 -3.19 24.73 24.07
N SER A 564 -3.18 25.20 22.81
CA SER A 564 -3.78 26.50 22.48
C SER A 564 -5.32 26.43 22.53
N ILE A 565 -5.92 25.43 21.88
CA ILE A 565 -7.36 25.13 21.92
C ILE A 565 -7.55 23.72 22.49
N MET A 566 -8.40 23.61 23.52
CA MET A 566 -8.85 22.36 24.12
C MET A 566 -10.35 22.18 23.90
N MET A 567 -10.74 21.11 23.22
CA MET A 567 -12.11 20.87 22.76
C MET A 567 -12.66 19.56 23.35
N ASN A 568 -13.76 19.63 24.10
CA ASN A 568 -14.40 18.44 24.68
C ASN A 568 -15.67 18.02 23.93
N VAL A 569 -16.35 18.89 23.19
CA VAL A 569 -17.53 18.54 22.37
C VAL A 569 -17.82 19.65 21.35
N GLY A 570 -18.72 19.41 20.40
CA GLY A 570 -19.33 20.42 19.55
C GLY A 570 -18.55 20.71 18.27
N HIS A 571 -18.60 21.95 17.81
CA HIS A 571 -18.06 22.36 16.52
C HIS A 571 -16.94 23.38 16.70
N LEU A 572 -15.80 23.16 16.04
CA LEU A 572 -14.72 24.14 15.89
C LEU A 572 -14.65 24.57 14.42
N LYS A 573 -14.80 25.86 14.14
CA LYS A 573 -14.54 26.46 12.82
C LYS A 573 -13.45 27.54 12.95
N LEU A 574 -12.33 27.36 12.25
CA LEU A 574 -11.13 28.19 12.34
C LEU A 574 -10.76 28.72 10.94
N ARG A 575 -10.51 30.03 10.83
CA ARG A 575 -10.25 30.75 9.57
C ARG A 575 -9.11 31.75 9.69
N ASP A 576 -8.33 31.92 8.62
CA ASP A 576 -7.32 32.99 8.44
C ASP A 576 -6.38 33.19 9.65
N SER A 577 -5.85 32.09 10.21
CA SER A 577 -5.26 32.10 11.56
C SER A 577 -3.78 31.69 11.58
N THR A 578 -3.07 32.03 12.65
CA THR A 578 -1.62 31.87 12.74
C THR A 578 -1.16 31.56 14.17
N PHE A 579 -0.47 30.42 14.32
CA PHE A 579 0.06 29.90 15.58
C PHE A 579 1.60 29.79 15.48
N LEU A 580 2.33 30.65 16.20
CA LEU A 580 3.79 30.79 16.06
C LEU A 580 4.56 30.39 17.33
N GLY A 581 5.15 29.19 17.26
CA GLY A 581 5.93 28.53 18.31
C GLY A 581 7.39 28.96 18.45
N GLU A 582 7.88 29.93 17.67
CA GLU A 582 9.30 30.39 17.63
C GLU A 582 9.85 30.98 18.95
N ALA A 583 9.07 30.96 20.03
CA ALA A 583 9.50 31.28 21.39
C ALA A 583 8.78 30.40 22.45
N TYR A 584 8.30 29.21 22.07
CA TYR A 584 7.60 28.29 22.97
C TYR A 584 8.58 27.45 23.77
N THR A 585 8.66 27.74 25.07
CA THR A 585 9.02 26.77 26.11
C THR A 585 7.80 25.95 26.58
N SER A 586 6.61 26.25 26.06
CA SER A 586 5.34 25.63 26.47
C SER A 586 5.06 24.28 25.79
N ILE A 587 4.58 23.32 26.59
CA ILE A 587 4.28 21.94 26.20
C ILE A 587 2.79 21.77 25.84
N GLY A 588 2.49 21.63 24.54
CA GLY A 588 1.18 21.23 24.02
C GLY A 588 0.87 21.67 22.58
N SER A 589 -0.16 21.04 22.01
CA SER A 589 -0.63 21.21 20.62
C SER A 589 -1.32 22.56 20.36
N ALA A 590 -1.49 22.97 19.10
CA ALA A 590 -2.41 24.08 18.78
C ALA A 590 -3.88 23.65 18.96
N ILE A 591 -4.27 22.49 18.44
CA ILE A 591 -5.62 21.93 18.60
C ILE A 591 -5.52 20.57 19.30
N ARG A 592 -6.27 20.38 20.39
CA ARG A 592 -6.40 19.08 21.06
C ARG A 592 -7.86 18.79 21.41
N ALA A 593 -8.38 17.67 20.89
CA ALA A 593 -9.78 17.29 21.02
C ALA A 593 -9.97 15.93 21.74
N TYR A 594 -10.86 15.94 22.73
CA TYR A 594 -11.32 14.78 23.49
C TYR A 594 -12.87 14.74 23.47
N PRO A 595 -13.49 14.38 22.34
CA PRO A 595 -14.94 14.44 22.15
C PRO A 595 -15.70 13.56 23.16
N THR A 596 -16.64 14.18 23.88
CA THR A 596 -17.64 13.54 24.75
C THR A 596 -19.03 13.47 24.10
N GLY A 597 -19.11 13.83 22.81
CA GLY A 597 -20.29 13.77 21.96
C GLY A 597 -19.90 14.01 20.49
N PRO A 598 -20.85 13.86 19.53
CA PRO A 598 -20.62 14.13 18.12
C PRO A 598 -20.00 15.53 17.91
N SER A 599 -18.91 15.60 17.15
CA SER A 599 -18.10 16.82 17.04
C SER A 599 -17.56 17.05 15.63
N THR A 600 -17.18 18.29 15.30
CA THR A 600 -16.54 18.61 14.00
C THR A 600 -15.38 19.60 14.15
N ILE A 601 -14.34 19.45 13.32
CA ILE A 601 -13.20 20.36 13.21
C ILE A 601 -13.07 20.80 11.74
N ASP A 602 -13.35 22.07 11.49
CA ASP A 602 -13.29 22.74 10.18
C ASP A 602 -12.23 23.85 10.23
N VAL A 603 -11.15 23.73 9.47
CA VAL A 603 -9.99 24.61 9.54
C VAL A 603 -9.57 25.02 8.14
N GLU A 604 -9.41 26.33 7.88
CA GLU A 604 -9.03 26.82 6.55
C GLU A 604 -8.15 28.07 6.62
N GLY A 605 -7.11 28.15 5.79
CA GLY A 605 -6.23 29.32 5.72
C GLY A 605 -5.31 29.49 6.94
N VAL A 606 -4.78 28.39 7.52
CA VAL A 606 -4.08 28.41 8.81
C VAL A 606 -2.60 28.03 8.73
N LEU A 607 -1.75 28.82 9.41
CA LEU A 607 -0.33 28.56 9.62
C LEU A 607 -0.06 27.96 11.01
N PHE A 608 0.52 26.76 11.05
CA PHE A 608 0.94 26.04 12.25
C PHE A 608 2.47 25.86 12.26
N LYS A 609 3.20 26.70 13.00
CA LYS A 609 4.67 26.77 12.94
C LYS A 609 5.33 26.59 14.31
N GLY A 610 6.31 25.69 14.40
CA GLY A 610 7.20 25.52 15.57
C GLY A 610 6.52 25.04 16.85
N LEU A 611 5.35 24.42 16.75
CA LEU A 611 4.57 23.93 17.89
C LEU A 611 5.22 22.66 18.47
N ASN A 612 5.11 22.44 19.78
CA ASN A 612 5.74 21.30 20.44
C ASN A 612 4.77 20.65 21.44
N ALA A 613 4.33 19.42 21.15
CA ALA A 613 3.49 18.66 22.07
C ALA A 613 4.22 18.30 23.38
N GLY A 614 5.57 18.25 23.36
CA GLY A 614 6.43 17.83 24.45
C GLY A 614 6.44 16.32 24.68
N SER A 615 7.39 15.86 25.48
CA SER A 615 7.70 14.42 25.63
C SER A 615 6.56 13.61 26.26
N ASN A 616 6.39 12.38 25.78
CA ASN A 616 5.24 11.53 26.05
C ASN A 616 3.90 12.19 25.61
N LEU A 617 3.87 12.83 24.44
CA LEU A 617 2.66 13.24 23.70
C LEU A 617 2.85 13.14 22.18
N ASN A 618 1.75 12.74 21.54
CA ASN A 618 1.61 12.69 20.08
C ASN A 618 0.78 13.88 19.58
N GLY A 619 0.97 14.30 18.32
CA GLY A 619 0.20 15.38 17.67
C GLY A 619 0.75 16.77 17.97
N GLY A 620 1.81 17.18 17.26
CA GLY A 620 2.54 18.42 17.53
C GLY A 620 1.74 19.69 17.24
N ALA A 621 1.03 19.74 16.10
CA ALA A 621 0.05 20.79 15.83
C ALA A 621 -1.36 20.38 16.27
N ILE A 622 -1.79 19.16 15.94
CA ILE A 622 -3.17 18.66 16.09
C ILE A 622 -3.20 17.28 16.73
N TYR A 623 -4.07 17.09 17.72
CA TYR A 623 -4.40 15.77 18.28
C TYR A 623 -5.92 15.59 18.41
N VAL A 624 -6.46 14.43 17.97
CA VAL A 624 -7.88 14.08 18.08
C VAL A 624 -8.06 12.65 18.61
N ASN A 625 -8.91 12.45 19.62
CA ASN A 625 -9.22 11.12 20.16
C ASN A 625 -10.64 10.66 19.77
N MET A 626 -10.73 9.87 18.69
CA MET A 626 -11.98 9.26 18.19
C MET A 626 -12.32 7.90 18.84
N ARG A 627 -11.70 7.52 19.97
CA ARG A 627 -12.00 6.23 20.63
C ARG A 627 -13.40 6.15 21.24
N VAL A 628 -14.03 7.29 21.53
CA VAL A 628 -15.35 7.37 22.20
C VAL A 628 -16.43 7.93 21.28
N PHE A 629 -16.08 8.93 20.46
CA PHE A 629 -16.97 9.58 19.50
C PHE A 629 -16.19 9.98 18.25
N ASP A 630 -16.80 9.80 17.08
CA ASP A 630 -16.24 10.27 15.81
C ASP A 630 -16.21 11.80 15.74
N VAL A 631 -15.19 12.34 15.05
CA VAL A 631 -15.08 13.76 14.75
C VAL A 631 -14.95 13.94 13.24
N LEU A 632 -15.86 14.70 12.62
CA LEU A 632 -15.71 15.07 11.21
C LEU A 632 -14.58 16.08 11.08
N ILE A 633 -13.58 15.80 10.24
CA ILE A 633 -12.40 16.64 10.05
C ILE A 633 -12.33 17.17 8.61
N SER A 634 -12.12 18.49 8.48
CA SER A 634 -11.69 19.14 7.24
C SER A 634 -10.63 20.20 7.53
N PHE A 635 -9.51 20.12 6.82
CA PHE A 635 -8.45 21.12 6.75
C PHE A 635 -8.30 21.57 5.30
N LYS A 636 -8.30 22.88 5.03
CA LYS A 636 -8.11 23.48 3.70
C LYS A 636 -7.01 24.53 3.72
N ARG A 637 -6.18 24.63 2.68
CA ARG A 637 -5.11 25.67 2.55
C ARG A 637 -4.34 25.89 3.86
N CYS A 638 -3.72 24.85 4.43
CA CYS A 638 -2.96 24.94 5.69
C CYS A 638 -1.46 24.67 5.47
N ILE A 639 -0.61 25.39 6.19
CA ILE A 639 0.85 25.17 6.19
C ILE A 639 1.30 24.70 7.58
N PHE A 640 2.05 23.61 7.61
CA PHE A 640 2.64 23.03 8.81
C PHE A 640 4.18 23.12 8.74
N ILE A 641 4.85 23.66 9.76
CA ILE A 641 6.29 23.97 9.69
C ILE A 641 7.01 23.62 10.98
N GLY A 642 7.94 22.66 10.94
CA GLY A 642 8.85 22.37 12.05
C GLY A 642 8.18 22.07 13.41
N ASN A 643 6.95 21.56 13.40
CA ASN A 643 6.23 21.16 14.60
C ASN A 643 6.77 19.81 15.12
N LYS A 644 6.74 19.56 16.43
CA LYS A 644 7.40 18.40 17.06
C LYS A 644 6.49 17.70 18.10
N ALA A 645 6.57 16.38 18.12
CA ALA A 645 5.88 15.45 19.02
C ALA A 645 6.65 14.11 18.98
N ASP A 646 6.33 13.15 19.86
CA ASP A 646 6.96 11.82 19.78
C ASP A 646 6.51 11.07 18.51
N TYR A 647 5.23 11.22 18.15
CA TYR A 647 4.61 10.69 16.93
C TYR A 647 3.55 11.66 16.39
N GLY A 648 3.39 11.75 15.07
CA GLY A 648 2.50 12.73 14.44
C GLY A 648 2.99 14.15 14.71
N SER A 649 4.13 14.52 14.12
CA SER A 649 4.79 15.82 14.32
C SER A 649 3.85 16.99 13.97
N ASN A 650 2.96 16.80 12.99
CA ASN A 650 1.87 17.70 12.68
C ASN A 650 0.52 17.18 13.21
N VAL A 651 0.12 15.97 12.83
CA VAL A 651 -1.23 15.42 13.12
C VAL A 651 -1.15 14.06 13.80
N PHE A 652 -1.92 13.86 14.88
CA PHE A 652 -2.15 12.54 15.46
C PHE A 652 -3.64 12.26 15.73
N ILE A 653 -4.10 11.05 15.38
CA ILE A 653 -5.49 10.62 15.63
C ILE A 653 -5.53 9.25 16.30
N SER A 654 -6.27 9.12 17.40
CA SER A 654 -6.56 7.81 18.04
C SER A 654 -7.94 7.32 17.64
N TYR A 655 -8.02 6.22 16.90
CA TYR A 655 -9.28 5.57 16.52
C TYR A 655 -9.62 4.43 17.50
N ALA A 656 -10.90 4.07 17.63
CA ALA A 656 -11.30 2.78 18.20
C ALA A 656 -11.10 1.62 17.21
N GLN A 657 -11.35 1.86 15.91
CA GLN A 657 -11.37 0.83 14.86
C GLN A 657 -10.89 1.36 13.49
N PRO A 658 -10.35 0.51 12.58
CA PRO A 658 -9.79 0.95 11.30
C PRO A 658 -10.79 1.63 10.34
N SER A 659 -12.09 1.37 10.51
CA SER A 659 -13.17 1.95 9.70
C SER A 659 -13.46 3.42 10.00
N GLN A 660 -12.91 3.98 11.10
CA GLN A 660 -13.02 5.41 11.42
C GLN A 660 -11.94 6.27 10.74
N ARG A 661 -10.96 5.65 10.04
CA ARG A 661 -9.86 6.41 9.42
C ARG A 661 -10.38 7.46 8.44
N ILE A 662 -9.96 8.71 8.65
CA ILE A 662 -10.36 9.83 7.79
C ILE A 662 -9.89 9.65 6.35
N ASN A 663 -10.60 10.28 5.41
CA ASN A 663 -10.29 10.29 3.99
C ASN A 663 -9.16 11.30 3.68
N ARG A 664 -8.43 11.11 2.57
CA ARG A 664 -7.45 12.10 2.04
C ARG A 664 -8.09 13.47 1.81
N ASN A 665 -9.37 13.49 1.38
CA ASN A 665 -10.20 14.68 1.24
C ASN A 665 -10.49 15.44 2.55
N SER A 666 -10.07 14.92 3.72
CA SER A 666 -10.06 15.69 4.98
C SER A 666 -8.91 16.71 5.05
N PHE A 667 -7.93 16.67 4.14
CA PHE A 667 -6.81 17.62 4.06
C PHE A 667 -6.60 18.05 2.59
N ILE A 668 -7.07 19.26 2.27
CA ILE A 668 -7.19 19.79 0.91
C ILE A 668 -6.23 20.96 0.73
N GLY A 669 -5.28 20.86 -0.22
CA GLY A 669 -4.26 21.89 -0.43
C GLY A 669 -3.43 22.19 0.83
N CYS A 670 -3.17 21.18 1.65
CA CYS A 670 -2.41 21.30 2.89
C CYS A 670 -0.98 20.78 2.70
N THR A 671 0.03 21.49 3.20
CA THR A 671 1.45 21.14 3.01
C THR A 671 2.27 21.19 4.29
N SER A 672 3.30 20.35 4.38
CA SER A 672 4.30 20.36 5.44
C SER A 672 5.65 20.89 4.93
N ILE A 673 6.38 21.56 5.81
CA ILE A 673 7.74 22.04 5.64
C ILE A 673 8.57 21.44 6.79
N VAL A 674 9.42 20.49 6.44
CA VAL A 674 10.19 19.63 7.34
C VAL A 674 11.66 19.58 6.90
N GLU A 675 12.58 19.24 7.82
CA GLU A 675 14.02 19.35 7.56
C GLU A 675 14.60 18.22 6.69
N ASN A 676 13.86 17.11 6.54
CA ASN A 676 14.25 15.86 5.86
C ASN A 676 13.03 14.93 5.66
N SER A 677 13.18 13.86 4.88
CA SER A 677 12.09 12.90 4.59
C SER A 677 11.55 12.16 5.83
N TYR A 678 12.39 11.79 6.80
CA TYR A 678 11.94 11.11 8.03
C TYR A 678 11.03 11.98 8.91
N GLU A 679 11.23 13.30 8.95
CA GLU A 679 10.27 14.22 9.58
C GLU A 679 8.94 14.35 8.80
N SER A 680 8.93 14.03 7.49
CA SER A 680 7.69 13.93 6.69
C SER A 680 6.95 12.62 6.96
N ASP A 681 7.66 11.48 7.02
CA ASP A 681 7.05 10.19 7.36
C ASP A 681 6.32 10.27 8.71
N LEU A 682 6.92 10.96 9.69
CA LEU A 682 6.31 11.21 11.01
C LEU A 682 5.32 12.39 11.05
N SER A 683 5.01 13.05 9.92
CA SER A 683 4.08 14.20 9.84
C SER A 683 2.67 13.85 10.34
N VAL A 684 2.17 12.69 9.91
CA VAL A 684 0.83 12.19 10.25
C VAL A 684 0.95 10.76 10.78
N CYS A 685 0.46 10.52 11.99
CA CYS A 685 0.43 9.18 12.59
C CYS A 685 -0.91 8.90 13.29
N TYR A 686 -1.22 7.63 13.55
CA TYR A 686 -2.43 7.24 14.26
C TYR A 686 -2.25 6.03 15.19
N SER A 687 -3.19 5.82 16.11
CA SER A 687 -3.36 4.56 16.87
C SER A 687 -4.75 3.96 16.64
N ILE A 688 -4.91 2.65 16.89
CA ILE A 688 -6.19 1.93 16.73
C ILE A 688 -6.47 1.07 17.97
N GLY A 689 -7.66 1.21 18.54
CA GLY A 689 -8.07 0.59 19.79
C GLY A 689 -7.35 1.20 20.99
N ASP A 690 -7.58 0.67 22.19
CA ASP A 690 -7.01 1.18 23.45
C ASP A 690 -5.50 0.92 23.64
N ASN A 691 -4.82 0.40 22.62
CA ASN A 691 -3.38 0.17 22.66
C ASN A 691 -2.62 1.43 22.21
N ASP A 692 -2.12 2.20 23.17
CA ASP A 692 -1.30 3.40 22.92
C ASP A 692 0.14 3.08 22.47
N ASP A 693 0.61 1.84 22.65
CA ASP A 693 1.94 1.38 22.22
C ASP A 693 1.97 0.94 20.74
N LYS A 694 0.81 0.87 20.07
CA LYS A 694 0.69 0.55 18.64
C LYS A 694 0.35 1.80 17.82
N ILE A 695 1.39 2.39 17.27
CA ILE A 695 1.34 3.60 16.46
C ILE A 695 1.72 3.26 15.01
N PHE A 696 1.04 3.89 14.07
CA PHE A 696 1.20 3.73 12.63
C PHE A 696 1.48 5.08 11.97
N ILE A 697 2.33 5.08 10.94
CA ILE A 697 2.49 6.20 10.01
C ILE A 697 1.30 6.19 9.03
N ASP A 698 0.85 7.36 8.56
CA ASP A 698 -0.25 7.48 7.59
C ASP A 698 0.29 7.71 6.16
N GLU A 699 0.71 6.61 5.52
CA GLU A 699 1.31 6.50 4.18
C GLU A 699 0.38 6.91 3.00
N ARG A 700 -0.70 7.66 3.29
CA ARG A 700 -1.69 8.14 2.30
C ARG A 700 -1.49 9.62 1.93
N ASP A 701 -0.36 10.20 2.36
CA ASP A 701 0.04 11.59 2.16
C ASP A 701 -1.10 12.59 2.37
N LEU A 702 -1.78 12.53 3.51
CA LEU A 702 -2.89 13.46 3.81
C LEU A 702 -2.42 14.93 3.71
N ILE A 703 -1.17 15.20 4.06
CA ILE A 703 -0.52 16.50 3.91
C ILE A 703 0.60 16.33 2.87
N HIS A 704 0.64 17.17 1.83
CA HIS A 704 1.72 17.14 0.84
C HIS A 704 3.06 17.52 1.51
N SER A 705 4.14 16.86 1.10
CA SER A 705 5.51 17.20 1.46
C SER A 705 6.33 17.31 0.19
N SER A 706 7.10 18.38 0.05
CA SER A 706 7.85 18.67 -1.17
C SER A 706 8.94 17.64 -1.46
N TRP A 707 9.21 17.43 -2.76
CA TRP A 707 10.30 16.58 -3.24
C TRP A 707 11.70 17.15 -2.92
N ASN A 708 11.77 18.42 -2.53
CA ASN A 708 12.98 19.11 -2.10
C ASN A 708 12.85 19.65 -0.67
N ARG A 709 13.97 19.74 0.07
CA ARG A 709 13.97 20.33 1.41
C ARG A 709 13.62 21.81 1.37
N GLN A 710 12.56 22.20 2.06
CA GLN A 710 12.07 23.57 2.16
C GLN A 710 12.41 24.17 3.53
N LYS A 711 12.57 25.49 3.65
CA LYS A 711 13.08 26.13 4.89
C LYS A 711 12.27 27.33 5.42
N SER A 712 11.26 27.79 4.70
CA SER A 712 10.51 29.01 5.03
C SER A 712 9.11 28.93 4.43
N GLU A 713 8.08 29.41 5.13
CA GLU A 713 6.75 29.60 4.53
C GLU A 713 6.81 30.44 3.25
N GLY A 714 7.81 31.31 3.15
CA GLY A 714 8.06 32.19 2.03
C GLY A 714 8.38 31.50 0.71
N VAL A 715 8.54 30.16 0.62
CA VAL A 715 8.72 29.46 -0.67
C VAL A 715 7.48 28.72 -1.18
N VAL A 716 6.38 28.72 -0.42
CA VAL A 716 5.09 28.16 -0.82
C VAL A 716 4.17 29.28 -1.33
N ARG A 717 3.45 29.05 -2.43
CA ARG A 717 2.46 29.99 -2.98
C ARG A 717 1.13 29.31 -3.25
N PHE A 718 0.03 30.01 -2.99
CA PHE A 718 -1.34 29.53 -3.22
C PHE A 718 -2.00 30.22 -4.42
N ILE A 719 -2.64 29.42 -5.28
CA ILE A 719 -3.56 29.87 -6.32
C ILE A 719 -4.93 29.26 -6.01
N SER A 720 -5.99 30.05 -5.94
CA SER A 720 -7.33 29.58 -5.57
C SER A 720 -8.40 30.41 -6.26
N ASN A 721 -9.60 29.84 -6.41
CA ASN A 721 -10.79 30.64 -6.69
C ASN A 721 -11.23 31.36 -5.41
N SER A 722 -11.82 32.54 -5.55
CA SER A 722 -12.38 33.34 -4.45
C SER A 722 -13.90 33.12 -4.41
N ASP A 723 -14.45 33.00 -3.20
CA ASP A 723 -15.86 32.68 -2.96
C ASP A 723 -16.54 33.71 -2.03
N SER A 724 -17.77 33.45 -1.59
CA SER A 724 -18.54 34.34 -0.71
C SER A 724 -17.98 34.48 0.70
N ASP A 725 -17.28 33.46 1.17
CA ASP A 725 -16.80 33.30 2.54
C ASP A 725 -15.31 33.72 2.63
N ASN A 726 -14.58 33.61 1.52
CA ASN A 726 -13.17 33.95 1.32
C ASN A 726 -12.97 34.98 0.17
N PRO A 727 -13.39 36.25 0.32
CA PRO A 727 -13.13 37.31 -0.65
C PRO A 727 -11.64 37.74 -0.62
N PHE A 728 -10.91 37.58 -1.73
CA PHE A 728 -9.49 37.97 -1.81
C PHE A 728 -9.33 39.47 -2.12
N ASP A 729 -8.33 40.12 -1.51
CA ASP A 729 -8.08 41.55 -1.73
C ASP A 729 -7.05 41.76 -2.86
N PRO A 730 -7.45 42.33 -4.03
CA PRO A 730 -6.54 42.59 -5.14
C PRO A 730 -5.54 43.72 -4.89
N ASN A 731 -5.66 44.44 -3.76
CA ASN A 731 -4.74 45.50 -3.35
C ASN A 731 -3.59 44.98 -2.45
N ILE A 732 -3.70 43.74 -1.96
CA ILE A 732 -2.69 43.08 -1.11
C ILE A 732 -1.86 42.12 -1.97
N GLU A 733 -0.60 41.87 -1.58
CA GLU A 733 0.22 40.84 -2.20
C GLU A 733 -0.48 39.46 -2.12
N CYS A 734 -0.60 38.79 -3.28
CA CYS A 734 -1.29 37.51 -3.38
C CYS A 734 -0.31 36.33 -3.42
N GLY A 735 -0.83 35.15 -3.13
CA GLY A 735 -0.06 33.90 -3.08
C GLY A 735 0.24 33.44 -1.65
N SER A 736 -0.13 34.21 -0.63
CA SER A 736 -0.04 33.75 0.77
C SER A 736 -1.20 32.83 1.14
N VAL A 737 -1.09 32.14 2.27
CA VAL A 737 -2.16 31.29 2.82
C VAL A 737 -3.45 32.06 3.15
N LEU A 738 -3.31 33.36 3.48
CA LEU A 738 -4.40 34.28 3.85
C LEU A 738 -4.97 35.05 2.65
N ASN A 739 -4.21 35.17 1.55
CA ASN A 739 -4.62 35.87 0.34
C ASN A 739 -4.01 35.14 -0.89
N PRO A 740 -4.64 34.05 -1.37
CA PRO A 740 -4.21 33.35 -2.58
C PRO A 740 -4.29 34.26 -3.83
N CYS A 741 -3.49 33.95 -4.85
CA CYS A 741 -3.71 34.54 -6.18
C CYS A 741 -4.87 33.81 -6.88
N GLN A 742 -5.57 34.47 -7.82
CA GLN A 742 -6.55 33.80 -8.67
C GLN A 742 -5.91 33.14 -9.90
N THR A 743 -4.72 33.59 -10.32
CA THR A 743 -4.00 33.05 -11.48
C THR A 743 -2.49 33.08 -11.27
N PHE A 744 -1.76 32.20 -11.98
CA PHE A 744 -0.29 32.26 -12.06
C PHE A 744 0.19 33.61 -12.64
N SER A 745 -0.58 34.23 -13.55
CA SER A 745 -0.25 35.55 -14.11
C SER A 745 -0.14 36.63 -13.02
N GLN A 746 -1.09 36.68 -12.08
CA GLN A 746 -1.03 37.57 -10.91
C GLN A 746 0.19 37.26 -10.04
N LEU A 747 0.44 35.99 -9.70
CA LEU A 747 1.61 35.56 -8.92
C LEU A 747 2.93 35.99 -9.59
N SER A 748 3.06 35.75 -10.89
CA SER A 748 4.24 36.11 -11.70
C SER A 748 4.52 37.62 -11.75
N LYS A 749 3.48 38.45 -11.57
CA LYS A 749 3.60 39.91 -11.47
C LYS A 749 4.20 40.29 -10.12
N PHE A 750 3.73 39.70 -9.02
CA PHE A 750 4.26 39.97 -7.68
C PHE A 750 5.71 39.50 -7.52
N MET A 751 6.05 38.29 -7.98
CA MET A 751 7.43 37.78 -7.94
C MET A 751 8.45 38.71 -8.65
N LYS A 752 8.01 39.43 -9.69
CA LYS A 752 8.83 40.43 -10.42
C LYS A 752 8.96 41.80 -9.72
N THR A 753 8.16 42.07 -8.69
CA THR A 753 8.11 43.38 -8.01
C THR A 753 8.52 43.34 -6.55
N SER A 754 8.39 42.20 -5.87
CA SER A 754 8.65 42.08 -4.44
C SER A 754 10.17 42.05 -4.16
N PRO A 755 10.67 42.76 -3.13
CA PRO A 755 12.10 42.80 -2.82
C PRO A 755 12.59 41.46 -2.24
N GLU A 756 13.86 41.14 -2.48
CA GLU A 756 14.52 39.96 -1.91
C GLU A 756 14.58 40.05 -0.37
N SER A 757 14.15 39.00 0.32
CA SER A 757 14.16 38.90 1.78
C SER A 757 15.49 38.41 2.33
N ILE A 758 15.70 38.60 3.64
CA ILE A 758 16.95 38.23 4.33
C ILE A 758 17.20 36.70 4.30
N ASP A 759 16.16 35.89 4.14
CA ASP A 759 16.21 34.43 3.96
C ASP A 759 16.12 33.99 2.47
N GLY A 760 16.06 34.93 1.52
CA GLY A 760 15.99 34.67 0.08
C GLY A 760 14.70 33.97 -0.38
N SER A 761 13.60 34.12 0.36
CA SER A 761 12.34 33.40 0.12
C SER A 761 11.27 34.22 -0.61
N THR A 762 11.15 35.53 -0.42
CA THR A 762 10.06 36.33 -1.04
C THR A 762 10.01 36.22 -2.57
N GLN A 763 11.16 36.23 -3.23
CA GLN A 763 11.28 36.06 -4.68
C GLN A 763 11.36 34.59 -5.13
N ARG A 764 11.59 33.63 -4.22
CA ARG A 764 11.77 32.22 -4.57
C ARG A 764 10.50 31.42 -4.30
N THR A 765 10.02 30.69 -5.31
CA THR A 765 8.88 29.78 -5.17
C THR A 765 9.33 28.35 -5.50
N GLU A 766 9.12 27.46 -4.54
CA GLU A 766 9.46 26.03 -4.66
C GLU A 766 8.20 25.17 -4.71
N THR A 767 7.09 25.61 -4.13
CA THR A 767 5.79 24.90 -4.16
C THR A 767 4.67 25.86 -4.56
N ILE A 768 3.86 25.48 -5.54
CA ILE A 768 2.66 26.20 -5.98
C ILE A 768 1.46 25.28 -5.75
N ILE A 769 0.57 25.66 -4.84
CA ILE A 769 -0.62 24.90 -4.47
C ILE A 769 -1.84 25.53 -5.12
N PHE A 770 -2.48 24.78 -6.02
CA PHE A 770 -3.78 25.11 -6.61
C PHE A 770 -4.92 24.59 -5.70
N GLY A 771 -5.91 25.45 -5.46
CA GLY A 771 -7.11 25.12 -4.70
C GLY A 771 -8.12 24.28 -5.49
N GLU A 772 -9.32 24.12 -4.94
CA GLU A 772 -10.44 23.49 -5.62
C GLU A 772 -10.97 24.35 -6.78
N GLY A 773 -11.47 23.69 -7.83
CA GLY A 773 -12.12 24.30 -8.98
C GLY A 773 -11.27 24.32 -10.25
N ILE A 774 -11.68 25.14 -11.21
CA ILE A 774 -11.14 25.20 -12.56
C ILE A 774 -10.28 26.45 -12.72
N PHE A 775 -9.06 26.30 -13.25
CA PHE A 775 -8.12 27.37 -13.52
C PHE A 775 -7.73 27.36 -15.00
N THR A 776 -7.92 28.48 -15.70
CA THR A 776 -7.41 28.64 -17.07
C THR A 776 -6.01 29.25 -17.04
N SER A 777 -5.09 28.67 -17.81
CA SER A 777 -3.70 29.13 -17.86
C SER A 777 -3.19 29.20 -19.30
N SER A 778 -2.66 30.36 -19.68
CA SER A 778 -2.00 30.54 -20.97
C SER A 778 -0.55 30.09 -20.90
N LEU A 779 0.29 30.75 -20.09
CA LEU A 779 1.70 30.37 -19.89
C LEU A 779 2.11 30.51 -18.42
N MET A 780 2.68 29.44 -17.88
CA MET A 780 3.39 29.39 -16.60
C MET A 780 4.89 29.25 -16.87
N ASP A 781 5.55 30.40 -17.00
CA ASP A 781 7.00 30.52 -17.12
C ASP A 781 7.65 30.33 -15.73
N LEU A 782 8.22 29.16 -15.51
CA LEU A 782 8.82 28.78 -14.23
C LEU A 782 10.26 29.29 -14.04
N SER A 783 10.84 30.00 -15.01
CA SER A 783 12.09 30.76 -14.78
C SER A 783 11.89 31.85 -13.71
N LEU A 784 10.66 32.35 -13.59
CA LEU A 784 10.24 33.40 -12.67
C LEU A 784 10.11 32.94 -11.21
N THR A 785 10.25 31.64 -10.93
CA THR A 785 10.21 31.10 -9.55
C THR A 785 11.56 31.15 -8.85
N HIS A 786 12.65 31.40 -9.58
CA HIS A 786 14.02 31.42 -9.07
C HIS A 786 14.45 30.14 -8.31
N SER A 787 13.80 29.00 -8.57
CA SER A 787 14.10 27.70 -7.97
C SER A 787 14.62 26.67 -8.99
N SER A 788 15.47 25.74 -8.54
CA SER A 788 15.90 24.57 -9.32
C SER A 788 14.87 23.44 -9.34
N ILE A 789 13.90 23.44 -8.43
CA ILE A 789 12.78 22.48 -8.36
C ILE A 789 11.49 23.27 -8.11
N VAL A 790 10.43 22.96 -8.86
CA VAL A 790 9.09 23.54 -8.64
C VAL A 790 8.07 22.42 -8.55
N ASN A 791 7.40 22.35 -7.40
CA ASN A 791 6.30 21.43 -7.11
C ASN A 791 4.97 22.15 -7.43
N ILE A 792 4.10 21.55 -8.24
CA ILE A 792 2.81 22.10 -8.65
C ILE A 792 1.72 21.12 -8.20
N VAL A 793 0.98 21.48 -7.16
CA VAL A 793 0.16 20.54 -6.37
C VAL A 793 -1.28 21.00 -6.36
N GLY A 794 -2.25 20.14 -6.66
CA GLY A 794 -3.67 20.44 -6.52
C GLY A 794 -4.32 19.86 -5.26
N CYS A 795 -5.65 19.82 -5.27
CA CYS A 795 -6.49 19.27 -4.21
C CYS A 795 -6.96 17.81 -4.46
N GLY A 796 -6.54 17.22 -5.58
CA GLY A 796 -6.92 15.90 -6.09
C GLY A 796 -7.29 15.98 -7.58
N GLU A 797 -7.07 14.89 -8.31
CA GLU A 797 -7.36 14.78 -9.76
C GLU A 797 -8.81 15.10 -10.17
N ASN A 798 -9.78 15.00 -9.25
CA ASN A 798 -11.19 15.33 -9.47
C ASN A 798 -11.61 16.68 -8.84
N GLN A 799 -10.66 17.40 -8.24
CA GLN A 799 -10.89 18.58 -7.42
C GLN A 799 -10.25 19.85 -8.01
N THR A 800 -9.17 19.71 -8.80
CA THR A 800 -8.41 20.82 -9.36
C THR A 800 -8.16 20.61 -10.86
N ASP A 801 -8.82 21.39 -11.71
CA ASP A 801 -8.65 21.35 -13.18
C ASP A 801 -7.72 22.48 -13.65
N LEU A 802 -6.65 22.17 -14.39
CA LEU A 802 -5.85 23.14 -15.14
C LEU A 802 -6.18 23.06 -16.63
N LYS A 803 -6.89 24.07 -17.15
CA LYS A 803 -7.32 24.14 -18.56
C LYS A 803 -6.40 25.04 -19.39
N SER A 804 -5.90 24.50 -20.49
CA SER A 804 -5.00 25.21 -21.40
C SER A 804 -5.68 26.39 -22.11
N GLN A 805 -4.91 27.43 -22.40
CA GLN A 805 -5.31 28.58 -23.21
C GLN A 805 -4.24 28.93 -24.26
N PRO A 806 -4.62 29.50 -25.42
CA PRO A 806 -3.66 29.77 -26.50
C PRO A 806 -2.52 30.71 -26.08
N ASN A 807 -1.30 30.40 -26.50
CA ASN A 807 -0.14 31.29 -26.39
C ASN A 807 0.81 31.15 -27.59
N ILE A 808 1.89 31.95 -27.62
CA ILE A 808 2.83 32.02 -28.75
C ILE A 808 3.89 30.89 -28.70
N GLN A 809 4.16 30.34 -27.52
CA GLN A 809 5.13 29.28 -27.26
C GLN A 809 4.58 27.85 -27.40
N ASN A 810 3.26 27.70 -27.66
CA ASN A 810 2.50 26.45 -27.75
C ASN A 810 2.69 25.49 -26.54
N VAL A 811 2.91 26.03 -25.33
CA VAL A 811 3.05 25.21 -24.11
C VAL A 811 2.54 25.91 -22.86
N MET A 812 1.83 25.20 -21.98
CA MET A 812 1.21 25.76 -20.77
C MET A 812 2.22 25.99 -19.63
N ILE A 813 3.20 25.11 -19.46
CA ILE A 813 4.24 25.17 -18.41
C ILE A 813 5.62 25.08 -19.08
N LEU A 814 6.50 26.01 -18.75
CA LEU A 814 7.85 26.10 -19.33
C LEU A 814 8.90 26.19 -18.23
N SER A 815 9.85 25.26 -18.18
CA SER A 815 10.97 25.30 -17.23
C SER A 815 12.07 26.26 -17.67
N GLN A 816 12.91 26.70 -16.71
CA GLN A 816 14.26 27.15 -17.04
C GLN A 816 15.21 25.95 -17.26
N PHE A 817 16.39 26.22 -17.81
CA PHE A 817 17.40 25.20 -18.10
C PHE A 817 17.85 24.46 -16.82
N GLY A 818 17.77 23.13 -16.81
CA GLY A 818 18.17 22.28 -15.68
C GLY A 818 17.25 22.31 -14.45
N GLN A 819 16.06 22.91 -14.56
CA GLN A 819 15.04 22.92 -13.51
C GLN A 819 14.14 21.68 -13.59
N ASN A 820 13.91 21.04 -12.45
CA ASN A 820 12.99 19.90 -12.37
C ASN A 820 11.57 20.40 -12.03
N ILE A 821 10.55 19.74 -12.57
CA ILE A 821 9.14 20.01 -12.27
C ILE A 821 8.53 18.78 -11.60
N VAL A 822 7.75 18.98 -10.55
CA VAL A 822 6.87 17.96 -9.97
C VAL A 822 5.43 18.43 -10.17
N ILE A 823 4.54 17.57 -10.64
CA ILE A 823 3.10 17.84 -10.70
C ILE A 823 2.33 16.76 -9.93
N GLU A 824 1.45 17.18 -9.02
CA GLU A 824 0.69 16.30 -8.15
C GLU A 824 -0.80 16.68 -8.04
N ARG A 825 -1.66 15.69 -7.81
CA ARG A 825 -3.02 15.86 -7.27
C ARG A 825 -3.90 16.81 -8.08
N LEU A 826 -3.87 16.76 -9.42
CA LEU A 826 -4.65 17.66 -10.27
C LEU A 826 -4.98 17.05 -11.64
N SER A 827 -5.86 17.69 -12.41
CA SER A 827 -6.11 17.32 -13.80
C SER A 827 -5.53 18.35 -14.78
N LEU A 828 -4.90 17.86 -15.85
CA LEU A 828 -4.41 18.64 -16.99
C LEU A 828 -5.38 18.43 -18.16
N ILE A 829 -6.09 19.47 -18.57
CA ILE A 829 -7.22 19.34 -19.51
C ILE A 829 -6.99 20.16 -20.79
N MET A 830 -7.16 19.50 -21.93
CA MET A 830 -7.02 20.12 -23.25
C MET A 830 -8.22 21.02 -23.59
N SER A 831 -8.03 21.97 -24.52
CA SER A 831 -9.10 22.82 -25.02
C SER A 831 -9.08 22.89 -26.55
N PRO A 832 -10.22 22.75 -27.26
CA PRO A 832 -10.28 22.91 -28.71
C PRO A 832 -9.91 24.33 -29.16
N SER A 833 -10.14 25.33 -28.29
CA SER A 833 -9.72 26.72 -28.51
C SER A 833 -8.19 26.87 -28.57
N ALA A 834 -7.46 25.90 -28.02
CA ALA A 834 -6.03 25.91 -27.79
C ALA A 834 -5.34 24.70 -28.43
N SER A 835 -5.83 24.27 -29.61
CA SER A 835 -5.48 23.00 -30.25
C SER A 835 -4.00 22.64 -30.37
N LYS A 836 -3.09 23.64 -30.42
CA LYS A 836 -1.63 23.45 -30.56
C LYS A 836 -0.87 23.39 -29.23
N MET A 837 -1.55 23.53 -28.09
CA MET A 837 -0.92 23.66 -26.78
C MET A 837 -0.51 22.31 -26.19
N GLY A 838 0.78 22.15 -25.91
CA GLY A 838 1.29 21.17 -24.96
C GLY A 838 1.09 21.62 -23.50
N PHE A 839 1.23 20.70 -22.55
CA PHE A 839 1.19 20.99 -21.12
C PHE A 839 2.56 21.39 -20.57
N ILE A 840 3.63 20.61 -20.78
CA ILE A 840 4.95 20.84 -20.17
C ILE A 840 6.07 20.83 -21.22
N ARG A 841 7.01 21.77 -21.12
CA ARG A 841 8.32 21.69 -21.77
C ARG A 841 9.46 21.99 -20.81
N THR A 842 10.44 21.09 -20.70
CA THR A 842 11.71 21.33 -19.98
C THR A 842 12.89 21.52 -20.95
N SER A 843 14.08 21.81 -20.43
CA SER A 843 15.31 21.95 -21.22
C SER A 843 16.57 21.71 -20.38
N GLY A 844 17.61 21.15 -21.00
CA GLY A 844 18.87 20.76 -20.37
C GLY A 844 18.80 19.37 -19.73
N ALA A 845 19.81 18.53 -19.98
CA ALA A 845 19.85 17.13 -19.50
C ALA A 845 19.77 16.97 -17.96
N GLU A 846 20.12 18.01 -17.20
CA GLU A 846 19.97 18.02 -15.73
C GLU A 846 18.53 18.26 -15.25
N ALA A 847 17.60 18.61 -16.14
CA ALA A 847 16.18 18.71 -15.79
C ALA A 847 15.54 17.33 -15.59
N GLY A 848 14.25 17.33 -15.26
CA GLY A 848 13.39 16.15 -15.23
C GLY A 848 11.99 16.48 -14.76
N VAL A 849 11.06 15.54 -14.94
CA VAL A 849 9.66 15.71 -14.52
C VAL A 849 9.17 14.52 -13.71
N VAL A 850 8.52 14.81 -12.58
CA VAL A 850 7.73 13.85 -11.81
C VAL A 850 6.25 14.20 -11.98
N ILE A 851 5.41 13.21 -12.25
CA ILE A 851 3.95 13.36 -12.27
C ILE A 851 3.34 12.25 -11.41
N GLN A 852 2.55 12.61 -10.39
CA GLN A 852 1.98 11.67 -9.44
C GLN A 852 0.50 11.99 -9.13
N ASP A 853 -0.42 11.01 -9.22
CA ASP A 853 -1.84 11.21 -8.88
C ASP A 853 -2.48 12.35 -9.71
N VAL A 854 -2.45 12.18 -11.04
CA VAL A 854 -2.82 13.21 -12.03
C VAL A 854 -3.63 12.62 -13.18
N ARG A 855 -4.73 13.30 -13.54
CA ARG A 855 -5.53 12.99 -14.74
C ARG A 855 -5.19 13.91 -15.90
N VAL A 856 -4.62 13.38 -16.98
CA VAL A 856 -4.49 14.07 -18.27
C VAL A 856 -5.71 13.73 -19.14
N GLN A 857 -6.56 14.72 -19.41
CA GLN A 857 -7.80 14.54 -20.18
C GLN A 857 -7.75 15.32 -21.50
N GLY A 858 -8.20 14.68 -22.59
CA GLY A 858 -8.42 15.33 -23.87
C GLY A 858 -9.66 16.23 -23.88
N TYR A 859 -10.52 16.09 -24.89
CA TYR A 859 -11.73 16.91 -25.04
C TYR A 859 -12.96 16.06 -25.34
N LEU A 860 -13.81 15.91 -24.32
CA LEU A 860 -14.97 15.00 -24.25
C LEU A 860 -16.09 15.28 -25.27
N GLU A 861 -16.07 16.43 -25.97
CA GLU A 861 -17.06 16.80 -26.99
C GLU A 861 -16.53 16.62 -28.42
N THR A 862 -15.33 16.07 -28.60
CA THR A 862 -14.81 15.60 -29.90
C THR A 862 -14.81 14.08 -29.96
N ASP A 863 -14.89 13.55 -31.18
CA ASP A 863 -14.58 12.16 -31.51
C ASP A 863 -13.25 12.06 -32.29
N PRO A 864 -12.66 10.85 -32.43
CA PRO A 864 -11.39 10.66 -33.15
C PRO A 864 -11.32 11.21 -34.57
N ILE A 865 -12.45 11.29 -35.27
CA ILE A 865 -12.52 11.76 -36.67
C ILE A 865 -12.63 13.30 -36.71
N LYS A 866 -13.31 13.92 -35.74
CA LYS A 866 -13.57 15.36 -35.68
C LYS A 866 -12.62 16.13 -34.77
N THR A 867 -11.62 15.48 -34.17
CA THR A 867 -10.65 16.18 -33.32
C THR A 867 -9.88 17.26 -34.08
N VAL A 868 -9.78 18.44 -33.46
CA VAL A 868 -9.00 19.57 -33.95
C VAL A 868 -7.64 19.68 -33.27
N LEU A 869 -7.30 18.77 -32.35
CA LEU A 869 -6.11 18.84 -31.51
C LEU A 869 -4.86 18.45 -32.31
N GLU A 870 -3.91 19.38 -32.42
CA GLU A 870 -2.65 19.25 -33.16
C GLU A 870 -1.45 19.85 -32.37
N PRO A 871 -1.23 19.48 -31.08
CA PRO A 871 -0.08 19.92 -30.29
C PRO A 871 1.16 19.10 -30.66
N GLN A 872 2.32 19.73 -30.81
CA GLN A 872 3.54 19.01 -31.19
C GLN A 872 3.89 17.89 -30.17
N PHE A 873 3.80 18.22 -28.88
CA PHE A 873 3.93 17.31 -27.75
C PHE A 873 3.03 17.79 -26.60
N LEU A 874 2.36 16.90 -25.87
CA LEU A 874 1.74 17.27 -24.58
C LEU A 874 2.81 17.47 -23.50
N PHE A 875 3.86 16.64 -23.52
CA PHE A 875 4.99 16.68 -22.60
C PHE A 875 6.29 16.56 -23.40
N GLN A 876 7.14 17.60 -23.39
CA GLN A 876 8.46 17.58 -24.03
C GLN A 876 9.57 17.79 -22.99
N ILE A 877 10.24 16.71 -22.62
CA ILE A 877 11.18 16.66 -21.49
C ILE A 877 12.61 16.50 -22.02
N GLU A 878 13.55 17.30 -21.53
CA GLU A 878 14.97 16.92 -21.52
C GLU A 878 15.37 16.42 -20.12
N GLY A 879 16.17 15.35 -20.05
CA GLY A 879 16.55 14.70 -18.79
C GLY A 879 15.69 13.46 -18.48
N PHE A 880 15.21 13.32 -17.23
CA PHE A 880 14.46 12.14 -16.78
C PHE A 880 12.94 12.36 -16.65
N ILE A 881 12.17 11.27 -16.57
CA ILE A 881 10.75 11.31 -16.19
C ILE A 881 10.41 10.22 -15.16
N HIS A 882 9.43 10.46 -14.30
CA HIS A 882 8.81 9.47 -13.42
C HIS A 882 7.30 9.70 -13.40
N LEU A 883 6.51 8.69 -13.79
CA LEU A 883 5.04 8.74 -13.80
C LEU A 883 4.51 7.70 -12.81
N TYR A 884 3.64 8.10 -11.88
CA TYR A 884 3.02 7.21 -10.89
C TYR A 884 1.53 7.56 -10.70
N ASP A 885 0.62 6.58 -10.73
CA ASP A 885 -0.84 6.81 -10.65
C ASP A 885 -1.31 7.94 -11.60
N VAL A 886 -0.95 7.86 -12.89
CA VAL A 886 -1.33 8.85 -13.91
C VAL A 886 -2.40 8.27 -14.84
N LEU A 887 -3.56 8.92 -14.89
CA LEU A 887 -4.67 8.57 -15.79
C LEU A 887 -4.62 9.44 -17.04
N LEU A 888 -4.47 8.83 -18.22
CA LEU A 888 -4.52 9.49 -19.53
C LEU A 888 -5.77 9.01 -20.28
N GLU A 889 -6.75 9.90 -20.48
CA GLU A 889 -8.07 9.52 -20.98
C GLU A 889 -8.65 10.46 -22.07
N HIS A 890 -9.39 9.87 -23.02
CA HIS A 890 -10.12 10.56 -24.08
C HIS A 890 -9.23 11.48 -24.95
N ILE A 891 -7.99 11.05 -25.24
CA ILE A 891 -6.97 11.85 -25.91
C ILE A 891 -6.96 11.54 -27.41
N TYR A 892 -7.65 12.38 -28.20
CA TYR A 892 -7.71 12.27 -29.66
C TYR A 892 -6.83 13.32 -30.33
N LEU A 893 -5.71 12.91 -30.94
CA LEU A 893 -4.71 13.82 -31.55
C LEU A 893 -4.69 13.68 -33.08
N ARG A 894 -5.05 14.74 -33.79
CA ARG A 894 -5.00 14.80 -35.26
C ARG A 894 -3.56 14.71 -35.79
N SER A 895 -2.60 15.25 -35.03
CA SER A 895 -1.15 15.16 -35.25
C SER A 895 -0.41 15.53 -33.95
N GLY A 896 0.83 15.09 -33.83
CA GLY A 896 1.71 15.26 -32.67
C GLY A 896 1.46 14.27 -31.52
N SER A 897 2.41 14.21 -30.58
CA SER A 897 2.54 13.11 -29.62
C SER A 897 2.13 13.49 -28.18
N ILE A 898 1.93 12.49 -27.32
CA ILE A 898 1.70 12.69 -25.88
C ILE A 898 3.02 13.07 -25.19
N LEU A 899 4.05 12.23 -25.25
CA LEU A 899 5.30 12.41 -24.51
C LEU A 899 6.54 12.26 -25.40
N GLN A 900 7.52 13.13 -25.20
CA GLN A 900 8.88 12.99 -25.69
C GLN A 900 9.86 13.23 -24.54
N VAL A 901 10.80 12.31 -24.35
CA VAL A 901 11.94 12.44 -23.43
C VAL A 901 13.24 12.34 -24.22
N ILE A 902 14.05 13.39 -24.16
CA ILE A 902 15.37 13.47 -24.81
C ILE A 902 16.45 13.49 -23.73
N GLY A 903 17.42 12.59 -23.83
CA GLY A 903 18.50 12.54 -22.84
C GLY A 903 18.08 11.92 -21.52
N LEU A 904 17.36 10.80 -21.62
CA LEU A 904 17.09 9.90 -20.52
C LEU A 904 18.40 9.55 -19.79
N ARG A 905 18.63 10.20 -18.65
CA ARG A 905 19.75 9.95 -17.72
C ARG A 905 19.21 9.21 -16.51
N ARG A 906 20.04 8.40 -15.83
CA ARG A 906 19.67 7.84 -14.53
C ARG A 906 19.52 8.93 -13.45
N THR A 907 18.67 8.67 -12.47
CA THR A 907 18.41 9.52 -11.29
C THR A 907 19.44 9.32 -10.16
N GLU A 908 20.24 8.24 -10.23
CA GLU A 908 21.33 7.91 -9.31
C GLU A 908 22.30 9.10 -9.11
N GLY A 909 22.11 9.85 -8.02
CA GLY A 909 22.98 10.97 -7.62
C GLY A 909 22.39 12.38 -7.74
N ASP A 910 21.12 12.56 -8.13
CA ASP A 910 20.50 13.89 -8.11
C ASP A 910 20.11 14.33 -6.68
N ASN A 911 21.14 14.75 -5.93
CA ASN A 911 21.06 15.18 -4.53
C ASN A 911 20.10 16.37 -4.24
N ARG A 912 19.40 16.89 -5.27
CA ARG A 912 18.38 17.93 -5.13
C ARG A 912 17.00 17.35 -4.75
N MET A 913 16.71 16.09 -5.12
CA MET A 913 15.41 15.45 -4.90
C MET A 913 15.55 14.27 -3.92
N GLU A 914 15.11 14.47 -2.67
CA GLU A 914 15.40 13.56 -1.55
C GLU A 914 14.66 12.22 -1.67
N TRP A 915 13.47 12.22 -2.27
CA TRP A 915 12.60 11.04 -2.39
C TRP A 915 12.94 10.16 -3.59
N LEU A 916 13.45 10.76 -4.67
CA LEU A 916 13.86 10.06 -5.90
C LEU A 916 15.11 9.19 -5.71
N GLY A 917 15.88 9.39 -4.63
CA GLY A 917 17.06 8.59 -4.29
C GLY A 917 16.79 7.12 -3.93
N LYS A 918 15.53 6.66 -4.04
CA LYS A 918 15.10 5.27 -3.80
C LYS A 918 14.30 4.65 -4.96
N THR A 919 13.95 5.41 -6.01
CA THR A 919 13.02 4.95 -7.05
C THR A 919 13.62 5.03 -8.45
N SER A 920 13.22 4.07 -9.30
CA SER A 920 13.65 4.00 -10.69
C SER A 920 12.92 5.02 -11.58
N ILE A 921 13.48 5.20 -12.78
CA ILE A 921 12.85 5.92 -13.88
C ILE A 921 11.93 4.93 -14.60
N GLY A 922 10.65 5.26 -14.67
CA GLY A 922 9.64 4.33 -15.18
C GLY A 922 8.25 4.94 -15.26
N ILE A 923 7.31 4.06 -15.63
CA ILE A 923 5.88 4.36 -15.76
C ILE A 923 5.12 3.34 -14.89
N TYR A 924 4.53 3.83 -13.80
CA TYR A 924 3.98 3.01 -12.72
C TYR A 924 2.49 3.29 -12.53
N SER A 925 1.66 2.25 -12.44
CA SER A 925 0.21 2.34 -12.18
C SER A 925 -0.55 3.27 -13.14
N CYS A 926 -0.02 3.48 -14.35
CA CYS A 926 -0.59 4.46 -15.30
C CYS A 926 -1.69 3.84 -16.17
N ILE A 927 -2.79 4.56 -16.33
CA ILE A 927 -3.95 4.14 -17.12
C ILE A 927 -3.94 4.92 -18.44
N PHE A 928 -4.08 4.20 -19.55
CA PHE A 928 -4.24 4.74 -20.90
C PHE A 928 -5.57 4.22 -21.46
N ASP A 929 -6.59 5.08 -21.49
CA ASP A 929 -7.94 4.72 -21.96
C ASP A 929 -8.40 5.67 -23.08
N ASP A 930 -8.99 5.10 -24.13
CA ASP A 930 -9.55 5.81 -25.28
C ASP A 930 -8.63 6.91 -25.87
N ILE A 931 -7.44 6.49 -26.28
CA ILE A 931 -6.41 7.34 -26.92
C ILE A 931 -6.34 7.01 -28.41
N THR A 932 -6.49 7.99 -29.30
CA THR A 932 -6.38 7.77 -30.76
C THR A 932 -5.54 8.86 -31.42
N SER A 933 -4.66 8.47 -32.36
CA SER A 933 -3.96 9.43 -33.21
C SER A 933 -3.59 8.89 -34.59
N ASN A 934 -3.43 9.82 -35.53
CA ASN A 934 -2.84 9.61 -36.85
C ASN A 934 -1.30 9.48 -36.82
N GLU A 935 -0.65 9.81 -35.69
CA GLU A 935 0.80 9.64 -35.54
C GLU A 935 1.19 8.18 -35.34
N THR A 936 2.42 7.85 -35.72
CA THR A 936 3.02 6.51 -35.55
C THR A 936 3.84 6.37 -34.25
N SER A 937 3.90 7.41 -33.41
CA SER A 937 4.47 7.34 -32.06
C SER A 937 3.89 8.40 -31.14
N LEU A 938 3.37 7.98 -29.98
CA LEU A 938 2.73 8.88 -29.02
C LEU A 938 3.56 9.11 -27.76
N ILE A 939 4.37 8.15 -27.32
CA ILE A 939 5.32 8.30 -26.21
C ILE A 939 6.69 7.87 -26.70
N THR A 940 7.69 8.76 -26.63
CA THR A 940 9.04 8.53 -27.16
C THR A 940 10.11 8.74 -26.09
N LEU A 941 10.92 7.72 -25.82
CA LEU A 941 12.01 7.77 -24.83
C LEU A 941 13.38 7.57 -25.53
N HIS A 942 14.25 8.59 -25.46
CA HIS A 942 15.55 8.61 -26.13
C HIS A 942 16.71 8.87 -25.16
N GLU A 943 17.71 7.98 -25.16
CA GLU A 943 19.02 8.23 -24.52
C GLU A 943 19.85 9.20 -25.38
N LYS A 944 20.49 10.21 -24.77
CA LYS A 944 21.23 11.26 -25.51
C LYS A 944 22.67 10.83 -25.78
N ASN A 945 23.03 10.86 -27.06
CA ASN A 945 24.38 10.58 -27.51
C ASN A 945 25.37 11.64 -26.98
N LEU A 946 26.23 11.26 -26.04
CA LEU A 946 27.14 12.17 -25.32
C LEU A 946 28.28 12.75 -26.20
N ALA A 947 28.37 12.39 -27.48
CA ALA A 947 29.26 13.04 -28.43
C ALA A 947 28.73 13.00 -29.86
N ILE A 948 28.33 14.16 -30.39
CA ILE A 948 28.60 14.66 -31.76
C ILE A 948 28.04 16.09 -31.89
N ASN A 949 28.82 17.01 -32.44
CA ASN A 949 28.32 18.31 -32.91
C ASN A 949 27.79 18.16 -34.33
N GLN A 950 26.57 18.65 -34.57
CA GLN A 950 25.99 19.06 -35.87
C GLN A 950 26.40 18.32 -37.15
N THR A 951 25.41 17.70 -37.81
CA THR A 951 24.95 18.18 -39.14
C THR A 951 23.50 17.76 -39.36
N SER A 952 22.68 18.68 -39.85
CA SER A 952 21.37 18.38 -40.46
C SER A 952 21.58 17.74 -41.84
N ASN A 953 20.90 16.63 -42.12
CA ASN A 953 20.71 16.13 -43.48
C ASN A 953 19.21 16.05 -43.75
N GLU A 954 18.75 16.81 -44.73
CA GLU A 954 17.43 16.63 -45.34
C GLU A 954 17.43 15.30 -46.11
N ILE A 955 16.31 14.57 -46.10
CA ILE A 955 16.10 13.43 -46.99
C ILE A 955 14.79 13.65 -47.75
N ASN A 956 14.90 14.26 -48.94
CA ASN A 956 13.90 14.09 -49.98
C ASN A 956 14.09 12.71 -50.61
N ASN A 957 13.00 11.96 -50.79
CA ASN A 957 12.81 11.04 -51.91
C ASN A 957 11.36 10.57 -51.94
N ASP A 958 10.65 10.85 -53.04
CA ASP A 958 9.29 10.36 -53.27
C ASP A 958 9.33 8.86 -53.61
N ALA A 959 9.12 8.03 -52.59
CA ALA A 959 8.79 6.62 -52.70
C ALA A 959 7.64 6.31 -51.73
N GLU A 960 6.78 5.36 -52.07
CA GLU A 960 5.73 4.90 -51.17
C GLU A 960 6.37 4.12 -50.00
N ILE A 961 6.57 4.81 -48.89
CA ILE A 961 7.08 4.22 -47.65
C ILE A 961 5.94 3.44 -47.00
N TYR A 962 6.00 2.12 -47.09
CA TYR A 962 5.32 1.26 -46.11
C TYR A 962 6.08 1.37 -44.79
N ASP A 963 5.44 1.96 -43.77
CA ASP A 963 6.08 2.26 -42.50
C ASP A 963 6.65 1.01 -41.79
N SER A 964 7.78 1.21 -41.11
CA SER A 964 8.52 0.09 -40.52
C SER A 964 8.08 -0.21 -39.11
N LEU A 965 7.42 -1.36 -38.90
CA LEU A 965 7.05 -1.95 -37.60
C LEU A 965 8.15 -1.88 -36.51
N THR A 966 9.41 -1.71 -36.91
CA THR A 966 10.59 -1.64 -36.04
C THR A 966 10.71 -0.38 -35.17
N ASN A 967 9.96 0.69 -35.49
CA ASN A 967 10.21 2.05 -34.97
C ASN A 967 8.96 2.80 -34.44
N HIS A 968 7.80 2.14 -34.28
CA HIS A 968 6.51 2.81 -34.09
C HIS A 968 5.65 2.21 -32.96
N GLY A 969 4.81 3.01 -32.29
CA GLY A 969 3.87 2.54 -31.27
C GLY A 969 3.42 3.57 -30.21
N LEU A 970 2.43 3.21 -29.38
CA LEU A 970 1.93 4.05 -28.29
C LEU A 970 3.06 4.44 -27.33
N ILE A 971 3.88 3.47 -26.90
CA ILE A 971 5.14 3.67 -26.17
C ILE A 971 6.30 3.17 -27.04
N ASN A 972 7.26 4.02 -27.32
CA ASN A 972 8.40 3.79 -28.21
C ASN A 972 9.71 4.16 -27.50
N VAL A 973 10.58 3.17 -27.28
CA VAL A 973 11.81 3.28 -26.50
C VAL A 973 13.00 2.97 -27.39
N TYR A 974 13.91 3.92 -27.57
CA TYR A 974 14.98 3.81 -28.58
C TYR A 974 16.35 4.27 -28.09
N ASN A 975 17.36 3.39 -28.18
CA ASN A 975 18.74 3.72 -27.84
C ASN A 975 19.55 4.26 -29.03
N LEU A 976 20.07 5.49 -28.89
CA LEU A 976 20.86 6.17 -29.93
C LEU A 976 22.38 5.88 -29.86
N ASN A 977 22.85 5.05 -28.92
CA ASN A 977 24.28 4.75 -28.74
C ASN A 977 24.82 3.72 -29.75
N LEU A 978 25.18 4.19 -30.95
CA LEU A 978 25.71 3.41 -32.08
C LEU A 978 27.11 2.74 -31.88
N ARG A 979 27.64 2.66 -30.65
CA ARG A 979 29.06 2.27 -30.42
C ARG A 979 29.37 0.76 -30.46
N ASN A 980 28.35 -0.09 -30.44
CA ASN A 980 28.47 -1.51 -30.77
C ASN A 980 27.15 -1.97 -31.40
N ILE A 981 27.21 -2.88 -32.37
CA ILE A 981 26.03 -3.37 -33.12
C ILE A 981 25.40 -4.58 -32.41
N ASP A 982 26.18 -5.29 -31.59
CA ASP A 982 25.85 -6.61 -31.03
C ASP A 982 25.71 -6.65 -29.49
N THR A 983 25.75 -5.50 -28.80
CA THR A 983 25.66 -5.45 -27.32
C THR A 983 24.40 -4.72 -26.85
N ILE A 984 23.56 -5.40 -26.08
CA ILE A 984 22.46 -4.79 -25.32
C ILE A 984 23.06 -3.77 -24.34
N ASN A 985 22.52 -2.55 -24.30
CA ASN A 985 23.07 -1.45 -23.50
C ASN A 985 22.52 -1.45 -22.06
N ALA A 986 23.25 -0.85 -21.12
CA ALA A 986 22.94 -0.87 -19.68
C ALA A 986 21.78 0.06 -19.23
N GLY A 987 20.93 0.48 -20.17
CA GLY A 987 19.69 1.20 -19.88
C GLY A 987 18.59 0.21 -19.52
N GLN A 988 18.05 0.30 -18.31
CA GLN A 988 16.85 -0.41 -17.89
C GLN A 988 15.69 0.58 -17.82
N ILE A 989 14.51 0.16 -18.29
CA ILE A 989 13.25 0.85 -18.08
C ILE A 989 12.28 -0.13 -17.43
N GLU A 990 11.53 0.38 -16.45
CA GLU A 990 10.57 -0.36 -15.64
C GLU A 990 9.17 0.18 -15.95
N ILE A 991 8.25 -0.73 -16.23
CA ILE A 991 6.83 -0.43 -16.47
C ILE A 991 6.03 -1.40 -15.61
N SER A 992 5.20 -0.91 -14.68
CA SER A 992 4.41 -1.81 -13.82
C SER A 992 3.00 -1.30 -13.60
N GLY A 993 2.04 -2.22 -13.47
CA GLY A 993 0.65 -1.91 -13.16
C GLY A 993 -0.07 -1.07 -14.23
N ILE A 994 0.41 -1.02 -15.47
CA ILE A 994 -0.26 -0.19 -16.49
C ILE A 994 -1.53 -0.85 -16.99
N PHE A 995 -2.55 -0.05 -17.29
CA PHE A 995 -3.77 -0.49 -17.96
C PHE A 995 -3.87 0.20 -19.32
N VAL A 996 -4.07 -0.57 -20.39
CA VAL A 996 -4.25 -0.05 -21.74
C VAL A 996 -5.52 -0.64 -22.35
N GLN A 997 -6.49 0.22 -22.67
CA GLN A 997 -7.72 -0.14 -23.39
C GLN A 997 -8.01 0.84 -24.53
N LYS A 998 -8.54 0.34 -25.66
CA LYS A 998 -9.00 1.13 -26.83
C LYS A 998 -8.00 2.20 -27.32
N CYS A 999 -6.70 1.90 -27.22
CA CYS A 999 -5.66 2.80 -27.69
C CYS A 999 -5.29 2.51 -29.16
N HIS A 1000 -4.99 3.57 -29.92
CA HIS A 1000 -4.58 3.52 -31.33
C HIS A 1000 -3.45 4.51 -31.67
N SER A 1001 -2.49 4.01 -32.47
CA SER A 1001 -1.39 4.71 -33.14
C SER A 1001 -1.37 4.18 -34.57
N ALA A 1002 -1.45 5.06 -35.58
CA ALA A 1002 -1.79 4.71 -36.97
C ALA A 1002 -0.95 3.58 -37.60
N VAL A 1003 0.30 3.46 -37.16
CA VAL A 1003 1.15 2.28 -37.36
C VAL A 1003 1.90 2.01 -36.05
N GLY A 1004 2.17 0.74 -35.74
CA GLY A 1004 3.08 0.33 -34.67
C GLY A 1004 2.53 -0.71 -33.71
N SER A 1005 3.06 -0.70 -32.48
CA SER A 1005 2.67 -1.58 -31.38
C SER A 1005 2.11 -0.78 -30.18
N VAL A 1006 1.63 -1.42 -29.12
CA VAL A 1006 1.38 -0.70 -27.85
C VAL A 1006 2.72 -0.33 -27.18
N ILE A 1007 3.65 -1.27 -27.10
CA ILE A 1007 5.00 -1.03 -26.59
C ILE A 1007 6.03 -1.52 -27.63
N THR A 1008 6.93 -0.64 -28.04
CA THR A 1008 8.04 -0.90 -28.96
C THR A 1008 9.35 -0.56 -28.25
N VAL A 1009 10.22 -1.54 -28.01
CA VAL A 1009 11.50 -1.34 -27.30
C VAL A 1009 12.68 -1.79 -28.15
N ASN A 1010 13.66 -0.91 -28.33
CA ASN A 1010 14.84 -1.13 -29.15
C ASN A 1010 16.14 -0.84 -28.36
N ARG A 1011 16.96 -1.86 -28.11
CA ARG A 1011 18.27 -1.80 -27.43
C ARG A 1011 18.24 -1.30 -25.97
N PHE A 1012 17.26 -1.77 -25.21
CA PHE A 1012 17.10 -1.53 -23.78
C PHE A 1012 16.83 -2.85 -23.02
N THR A 1013 17.03 -2.82 -21.71
CA THR A 1013 16.43 -3.81 -20.79
C THR A 1013 15.04 -3.34 -20.38
N LEU A 1014 14.04 -4.22 -20.45
CA LEU A 1014 12.67 -3.99 -20.01
C LEU A 1014 12.32 -4.94 -18.86
N ASP A 1015 11.79 -4.41 -17.75
CA ASP A 1015 10.95 -5.18 -16.82
C ASP A 1015 9.51 -4.65 -16.94
N LEU A 1016 8.57 -5.54 -17.22
CA LEU A 1016 7.15 -5.25 -17.37
C LEU A 1016 6.36 -6.15 -16.42
N SER A 1017 5.65 -5.58 -15.45
CA SER A 1017 4.92 -6.36 -14.44
C SER A 1017 3.47 -5.91 -14.23
N GLU A 1018 2.62 -6.83 -13.78
CA GLU A 1018 1.26 -6.54 -13.26
C GLU A 1018 0.33 -5.78 -14.23
N SER A 1019 0.61 -5.83 -15.53
CA SER A 1019 0.05 -4.92 -16.54
C SER A 1019 -1.04 -5.57 -17.40
N ILE A 1020 -2.03 -4.78 -17.81
CA ILE A 1020 -3.26 -5.23 -18.49
C ILE A 1020 -3.40 -4.54 -19.85
N PHE A 1021 -3.54 -5.34 -20.90
CA PHE A 1021 -3.74 -4.90 -22.28
C PHE A 1021 -5.03 -5.52 -22.83
N GLN A 1022 -6.01 -4.69 -23.22
CA GLN A 1022 -7.29 -5.15 -23.74
C GLN A 1022 -7.72 -4.35 -24.97
N GLU A 1023 -8.28 -5.01 -25.98
CA GLU A 1023 -9.06 -4.35 -27.03
C GLU A 1023 -8.31 -3.21 -27.73
N THR A 1024 -7.04 -3.45 -28.08
CA THR A 1024 -6.25 -2.57 -28.95
C THR A 1024 -6.94 -2.45 -30.31
N LEU A 1025 -7.17 -1.22 -30.78
CA LEU A 1025 -8.17 -0.96 -31.81
C LEU A 1025 -7.84 -1.58 -33.19
N CYS A 1026 -6.57 -1.72 -33.55
CA CYS A 1026 -6.14 -2.16 -34.87
C CYS A 1026 -5.14 -3.33 -34.84
N PHE A 1027 -4.96 -3.96 -36.00
CA PHE A 1027 -4.19 -5.20 -36.20
C PHE A 1027 -2.68 -4.95 -36.19
N GLY A 1028 -2.08 -4.93 -35.00
CA GLY A 1028 -0.64 -4.75 -34.77
C GLY A 1028 -0.08 -5.73 -33.74
N ASN A 1029 1.19 -5.58 -33.37
CA ASN A 1029 1.72 -6.24 -32.18
C ASN A 1029 1.22 -5.50 -30.92
N MET A 1030 0.98 -6.17 -29.80
CA MET A 1030 0.85 -5.42 -28.53
C MET A 1030 2.23 -4.99 -28.04
N ILE A 1031 3.19 -5.91 -28.03
CA ILE A 1031 4.57 -5.65 -27.64
C ILE A 1031 5.51 -6.06 -28.78
N TYR A 1032 6.42 -5.16 -29.18
CA TYR A 1032 7.50 -5.41 -30.12
C TYR A 1032 8.85 -5.15 -29.44
N LEU A 1033 9.73 -6.14 -29.48
CA LEU A 1033 11.04 -6.14 -28.81
C LEU A 1033 12.16 -6.35 -29.83
N ASN A 1034 13.20 -5.52 -29.80
CA ASN A 1034 14.32 -5.57 -30.75
C ASN A 1034 15.67 -5.32 -30.06
N GLN A 1035 16.56 -6.32 -30.09
CA GLN A 1035 17.86 -6.25 -29.39
C GLN A 1035 17.73 -5.94 -27.88
N THR A 1036 16.70 -6.50 -27.23
CA THR A 1036 16.39 -6.29 -25.80
C THR A 1036 16.70 -7.51 -24.92
N LEU A 1037 16.89 -7.22 -23.63
CA LEU A 1037 16.69 -8.16 -22.54
C LEU A 1037 15.35 -7.82 -21.90
N SER A 1038 14.43 -8.77 -21.80
CA SER A 1038 13.06 -8.46 -21.36
C SER A 1038 12.51 -9.50 -20.37
N THR A 1039 11.94 -9.01 -19.27
CA THR A 1039 11.08 -9.78 -18.37
C THR A 1039 9.65 -9.23 -18.51
N ILE A 1040 8.67 -10.11 -18.69
CA ILE A 1040 7.25 -9.78 -18.60
C ILE A 1040 6.61 -10.75 -17.61
N ARG A 1041 5.95 -10.25 -16.57
CA ARG A 1041 5.39 -11.09 -15.49
C ARG A 1041 4.05 -10.61 -14.96
N ASP A 1042 3.20 -11.55 -14.58
CA ASP A 1042 1.89 -11.30 -13.96
C ASP A 1042 0.97 -10.39 -14.82
N CYS A 1043 1.15 -10.39 -16.15
CA CYS A 1043 0.44 -9.52 -17.11
C CYS A 1043 -0.71 -10.25 -17.83
N TYR A 1044 -1.72 -9.47 -18.23
CA TYR A 1044 -2.91 -9.95 -18.95
C TYR A 1044 -3.01 -9.31 -20.34
N PHE A 1045 -3.15 -10.15 -21.38
CA PHE A 1045 -3.26 -9.75 -22.78
C PHE A 1045 -4.55 -10.30 -23.39
N LYS A 1046 -5.47 -9.43 -23.82
CA LYS A 1046 -6.72 -9.80 -24.51
C LYS A 1046 -6.78 -9.16 -25.89
N GLY A 1047 -6.66 -9.99 -26.93
CA GLY A 1047 -6.74 -9.58 -28.33
C GLY A 1047 -8.17 -9.17 -28.77
N TYR A 1048 -8.27 -8.82 -30.05
CA TYR A 1048 -9.46 -8.22 -30.65
C TYR A 1048 -10.61 -9.24 -30.82
N ASN A 1049 -11.84 -8.88 -30.43
CA ASN A 1049 -12.93 -9.84 -30.24
C ASN A 1049 -14.11 -9.74 -31.22
N ASP A 1050 -14.30 -8.66 -31.98
CA ASP A 1050 -15.49 -8.53 -32.84
C ASP A 1050 -15.47 -9.48 -34.05
N SER A 1051 -16.65 -9.83 -34.56
CA SER A 1051 -16.80 -10.81 -35.63
C SER A 1051 -16.26 -10.31 -36.98
N PHE A 1052 -15.54 -11.18 -37.68
CA PHE A 1052 -14.93 -10.86 -38.98
C PHE A 1052 -16.00 -10.61 -40.04
N ILE A 1053 -16.13 -9.36 -40.50
CA ILE A 1053 -16.94 -9.04 -41.67
C ILE A 1053 -16.07 -9.26 -42.92
N ASP A 1054 -16.37 -10.32 -43.67
CA ASP A 1054 -15.70 -10.60 -44.94
C ASP A 1054 -16.09 -9.53 -45.97
N ILE A 1055 -15.18 -8.58 -46.21
CA ILE A 1055 -15.35 -7.47 -47.16
C ILE A 1055 -15.63 -7.98 -48.59
N SER A 1056 -15.22 -9.21 -48.95
CA SER A 1056 -15.56 -9.80 -50.26
C SER A 1056 -17.05 -10.20 -50.40
N SER A 1057 -17.80 -10.18 -49.29
CA SER A 1057 -19.23 -10.51 -49.21
C SER A 1057 -20.15 -9.29 -48.98
N ILE A 1058 -19.60 -8.11 -48.67
CA ILE A 1058 -20.39 -6.90 -48.36
C ILE A 1058 -20.90 -6.25 -49.66
N SER A 1059 -22.21 -6.30 -49.90
CA SER A 1059 -22.90 -5.48 -50.91
C SER A 1059 -23.68 -4.32 -50.26
N GLY A 1060 -23.02 -3.62 -49.34
CA GLY A 1060 -23.52 -2.46 -48.57
C GLY A 1060 -23.02 -1.13 -49.13
N SER A 1061 -23.53 -0.02 -48.60
CA SER A 1061 -23.15 1.34 -49.01
C SER A 1061 -21.76 1.74 -48.49
N ASP A 1062 -21.02 2.49 -49.31
CA ASP A 1062 -19.59 2.78 -49.13
C ASP A 1062 -19.26 3.47 -47.78
N GLU A 1063 -20.18 4.30 -47.25
CA GLU A 1063 -20.01 5.08 -46.01
C GLU A 1063 -19.72 4.25 -44.74
N GLU A 1064 -20.18 2.99 -44.65
CA GLU A 1064 -19.87 2.09 -43.53
C GLU A 1064 -18.54 1.35 -43.72
N ILE A 1065 -18.08 1.19 -44.96
CA ILE A 1065 -16.82 0.53 -45.30
C ILE A 1065 -15.65 1.51 -45.13
N GLU A 1066 -15.82 2.79 -45.48
CA GLU A 1066 -14.80 3.82 -45.30
C GLU A 1066 -14.45 4.04 -43.81
N GLN A 1067 -15.45 4.12 -42.91
CA GLN A 1067 -15.22 4.43 -41.48
C GLN A 1067 -14.32 3.43 -40.73
N SER A 1068 -14.31 2.16 -41.13
CA SER A 1068 -13.40 1.16 -40.53
C SER A 1068 -12.00 1.16 -41.16
N ASN A 1069 -11.91 1.46 -42.47
CA ASN A 1069 -10.64 1.53 -43.20
C ASN A 1069 -9.86 2.85 -42.97
N GLU A 1070 -10.53 3.95 -42.61
CA GLU A 1070 -9.85 5.20 -42.22
C GLU A 1070 -9.09 5.07 -40.88
N LEU A 1071 -9.61 4.29 -39.94
CA LEU A 1071 -9.00 4.11 -38.61
C LEU A 1071 -8.05 2.92 -38.54
N CYS A 1072 -8.36 1.79 -39.18
CA CYS A 1072 -7.48 0.62 -39.20
C CYS A 1072 -7.23 0.13 -40.63
N PRO A 1073 -5.97 -0.04 -41.09
CA PRO A 1073 -5.70 -0.69 -42.36
C PRO A 1073 -6.05 -2.18 -42.28
N ILE A 1074 -7.24 -2.56 -42.77
CA ILE A 1074 -7.72 -3.95 -42.80
C ILE A 1074 -6.93 -4.75 -43.83
N ASN A 1075 -5.77 -5.29 -43.42
CA ASN A 1075 -4.89 -6.07 -44.27
C ASN A 1075 -4.87 -7.56 -43.85
N PRO A 1076 -5.56 -8.46 -44.59
CA PRO A 1076 -5.53 -9.91 -44.39
C PRO A 1076 -4.15 -10.55 -44.23
N ASN A 1077 -3.10 -9.92 -44.77
CA ASN A 1077 -1.74 -10.44 -44.70
C ASN A 1077 -1.10 -10.32 -43.30
N PHE A 1078 -1.61 -9.46 -42.40
CA PHE A 1078 -1.03 -9.31 -41.06
C PHE A 1078 -1.27 -10.55 -40.20
N PHE A 1079 -2.51 -11.07 -40.18
CA PHE A 1079 -2.91 -12.27 -39.42
C PHE A 1079 -2.08 -13.51 -39.75
N SER A 1080 -1.72 -13.68 -41.03
CA SER A 1080 -0.92 -14.79 -41.55
C SER A 1080 0.59 -14.51 -41.60
N SER A 1081 1.03 -13.32 -41.18
CA SER A 1081 2.45 -12.94 -41.26
C SER A 1081 3.32 -13.58 -40.17
N ALA A 1082 4.61 -13.68 -40.49
CA ALA A 1082 5.66 -14.07 -39.55
C ALA A 1082 5.97 -13.01 -38.48
N ILE A 1083 5.46 -11.78 -38.59
CA ILE A 1083 5.95 -10.60 -37.83
C ILE A 1083 4.87 -9.84 -37.04
N HIS A 1084 3.68 -10.42 -36.89
CA HIS A 1084 2.59 -9.87 -36.07
C HIS A 1084 2.06 -10.94 -35.09
N ALA A 1085 2.09 -10.65 -33.78
CA ALA A 1085 1.50 -11.44 -32.68
C ALA A 1085 1.27 -10.51 -31.47
N LEU A 1086 0.60 -10.96 -30.41
CA LEU A 1086 0.47 -10.10 -29.21
C LEU A 1086 1.84 -9.68 -28.66
N VAL A 1087 2.85 -10.58 -28.65
CA VAL A 1087 4.25 -10.26 -28.35
C VAL A 1087 5.16 -10.73 -29.49
N TYR A 1088 5.93 -9.83 -30.10
CA TYR A 1088 6.94 -10.16 -31.13
C TYR A 1088 8.36 -9.75 -30.69
N ILE A 1089 9.35 -10.65 -30.89
CA ILE A 1089 10.69 -10.51 -30.32
C ILE A 1089 11.80 -10.83 -31.33
N TYR A 1090 12.48 -9.78 -31.82
CA TYR A 1090 13.60 -9.85 -32.75
C TYR A 1090 14.96 -9.73 -32.04
N LYS A 1091 15.79 -10.76 -32.12
CA LYS A 1091 17.17 -10.81 -31.59
C LYS A 1091 17.29 -10.38 -30.12
N GLY A 1092 16.68 -11.09 -29.19
CA GLY A 1092 16.78 -10.77 -27.76
C GLY A 1092 16.76 -12.00 -26.84
N SER A 1093 16.55 -11.77 -25.55
CA SER A 1093 16.24 -12.81 -24.58
C SER A 1093 15.06 -12.39 -23.71
N TYR A 1094 14.04 -13.25 -23.67
CA TYR A 1094 12.75 -12.99 -23.05
C TYR A 1094 12.43 -13.99 -21.93
N THR A 1095 11.95 -13.50 -20.78
CA THR A 1095 11.40 -14.31 -19.69
C THR A 1095 9.93 -13.95 -19.49
N SER A 1096 9.06 -14.96 -19.57
CA SER A 1096 7.62 -14.90 -19.29
C SER A 1096 7.34 -15.62 -17.98
N GLU A 1097 6.52 -15.04 -17.09
CA GLU A 1097 6.17 -15.66 -15.81
C GLU A 1097 4.73 -15.28 -15.39
N ASN A 1098 3.87 -16.28 -15.17
CA ASN A 1098 2.46 -16.13 -14.75
C ASN A 1098 1.56 -15.33 -15.71
N ASN A 1099 1.94 -15.10 -16.97
CA ASN A 1099 1.14 -14.25 -17.88
C ASN A 1099 -0.10 -14.97 -18.41
N GLN A 1100 -1.13 -14.20 -18.80
CA GLN A 1100 -2.37 -14.73 -19.36
C GLN A 1100 -2.67 -14.10 -20.73
N PHE A 1101 -2.77 -14.94 -21.76
CA PHE A 1101 -3.08 -14.56 -23.13
C PHE A 1101 -4.48 -15.08 -23.52
N VAL A 1102 -5.35 -14.19 -24.01
CA VAL A 1102 -6.77 -14.46 -24.28
C VAL A 1102 -7.17 -13.90 -25.65
N LEU A 1103 -8.02 -14.62 -26.40
CA LEU A 1103 -8.65 -14.13 -27.65
C LEU A 1103 -7.61 -13.54 -28.63
N THR A 1104 -6.54 -14.29 -28.88
CA THR A 1104 -5.30 -13.75 -29.44
C THR A 1104 -5.38 -13.48 -30.93
N ARG A 1105 -6.01 -14.39 -31.70
CA ARG A 1105 -6.31 -14.37 -33.16
C ARG A 1105 -5.16 -14.13 -34.15
N ILE A 1106 -4.13 -13.37 -33.82
CA ILE A 1106 -2.90 -13.18 -34.62
C ILE A 1106 -1.74 -14.06 -34.12
N GLY A 1107 -1.99 -14.88 -33.10
CA GLY A 1107 -0.99 -15.63 -32.32
C GLY A 1107 -0.52 -14.84 -31.10
N ALA A 1108 -0.15 -15.55 -30.03
CA ALA A 1108 0.23 -14.94 -28.75
C ALA A 1108 1.69 -14.44 -28.75
N ILE A 1109 2.65 -15.27 -29.17
CA ILE A 1109 4.09 -14.95 -29.09
C ILE A 1109 4.79 -15.34 -30.40
N LYS A 1110 5.57 -14.44 -31.00
CA LYS A 1110 6.41 -14.74 -32.19
C LYS A 1110 7.85 -14.30 -31.97
N LEU A 1111 8.79 -15.20 -32.25
CA LEU A 1111 10.22 -15.02 -32.00
C LEU A 1111 10.98 -15.09 -33.33
N ASP A 1112 11.89 -14.15 -33.56
CA ASP A 1112 12.90 -14.25 -34.62
C ASP A 1112 14.29 -14.07 -33.99
N SER A 1113 15.16 -15.06 -34.18
CA SER A 1113 16.57 -15.00 -33.74
C SER A 1113 16.76 -14.76 -32.22
N SER A 1114 15.76 -15.10 -31.38
CA SER A 1114 15.69 -14.78 -29.94
C SER A 1114 15.70 -16.03 -29.03
N ASN A 1115 16.05 -15.85 -27.76
CA ASN A 1115 15.90 -16.86 -26.70
C ASN A 1115 14.64 -16.60 -25.86
N ILE A 1116 14.02 -17.65 -25.31
CA ILE A 1116 12.82 -17.55 -24.46
C ILE A 1116 12.82 -18.56 -23.30
N VAL A 1117 12.26 -18.12 -22.17
CA VAL A 1117 11.83 -18.95 -21.03
C VAL A 1117 10.36 -18.64 -20.73
N LEU A 1118 9.52 -19.68 -20.62
CA LEU A 1118 8.10 -19.60 -20.23
C LEU A 1118 7.88 -20.32 -18.89
N LYS A 1119 7.02 -19.76 -18.03
CA LYS A 1119 6.69 -20.30 -16.69
C LYS A 1119 5.26 -19.94 -16.30
N ASN A 1120 4.43 -20.92 -15.93
CA ASN A 1120 3.03 -20.71 -15.51
C ASN A 1120 2.15 -19.90 -16.50
N ASP A 1121 2.61 -19.64 -17.73
CA ASP A 1121 1.87 -18.86 -18.71
C ASP A 1121 0.64 -19.63 -19.22
N SER A 1122 -0.46 -18.92 -19.45
CA SER A 1122 -1.74 -19.52 -19.84
C SER A 1122 -2.30 -18.92 -21.13
N PHE A 1123 -2.83 -19.79 -22.00
CA PHE A 1123 -3.32 -19.43 -23.34
C PHE A 1123 -4.77 -19.90 -23.54
N ILE A 1124 -5.69 -18.96 -23.83
CA ILE A 1124 -7.14 -19.19 -23.84
C ILE A 1124 -7.78 -18.55 -25.09
N ASP A 1125 -8.04 -19.35 -26.12
CA ASP A 1125 -8.61 -18.87 -27.38
C ASP A 1125 -9.81 -19.76 -27.81
N PRO A 1126 -11.07 -19.31 -27.65
CA PRO A 1126 -12.25 -20.07 -28.03
C PRO A 1126 -12.56 -19.93 -29.53
N TRP A 1127 -12.45 -21.03 -30.28
CA TRP A 1127 -12.68 -21.06 -31.74
C TRP A 1127 -14.17 -20.82 -32.11
N GLU A 1128 -14.44 -19.76 -32.88
CA GLU A 1128 -15.72 -19.57 -33.58
C GLU A 1128 -15.67 -20.09 -35.03
N LEU A 1129 -16.64 -20.91 -35.43
CA LEU A 1129 -16.65 -21.68 -36.69
C LEU A 1129 -16.76 -20.86 -38.01
N GLN A 1130 -16.62 -19.54 -38.00
CA GLN A 1130 -16.94 -18.67 -39.14
C GLN A 1130 -15.81 -17.73 -39.63
N THR A 1131 -14.69 -17.64 -38.93
CA THR A 1131 -13.56 -16.77 -39.32
C THR A 1131 -12.62 -17.46 -40.32
N GLN A 1132 -12.45 -16.91 -41.53
CA GLN A 1132 -11.59 -17.50 -42.59
C GLN A 1132 -10.10 -17.12 -42.51
N LEU A 1133 -9.74 -16.14 -41.69
CA LEU A 1133 -8.36 -15.68 -41.49
C LEU A 1133 -8.02 -15.85 -40.02
N ASP A 1134 -7.29 -16.91 -39.70
CA ASP A 1134 -6.98 -17.25 -38.32
C ASP A 1134 -5.48 -17.47 -38.12
N GLY A 1135 -4.90 -16.71 -37.19
CA GLY A 1135 -3.55 -16.91 -36.66
C GLY A 1135 -3.53 -17.76 -35.39
N SER A 1136 -4.70 -18.16 -34.84
CA SER A 1136 -4.81 -19.07 -33.69
C SER A 1136 -4.24 -20.46 -33.96
N ASP A 1137 -4.14 -20.86 -35.24
CA ASP A 1137 -3.38 -22.03 -35.71
C ASP A 1137 -1.94 -22.08 -35.16
N ILE A 1138 -1.33 -20.92 -34.85
CA ILE A 1138 0.04 -20.83 -34.32
C ILE A 1138 0.12 -19.82 -33.15
N MET A 1139 -0.23 -20.29 -31.94
CA MET A 1139 -0.11 -19.53 -30.69
C MET A 1139 1.32 -19.04 -30.41
N ILE A 1140 2.33 -19.87 -30.70
CA ILE A 1140 3.74 -19.54 -30.51
C ILE A 1140 4.53 -19.94 -31.76
N ALA A 1141 5.27 -19.00 -32.38
CA ALA A 1141 6.10 -19.27 -33.56
C ALA A 1141 7.57 -18.86 -33.36
N CYS A 1142 8.49 -19.61 -33.98
CA CYS A 1142 9.94 -19.35 -33.96
C CYS A 1142 10.49 -19.29 -35.38
N ILE A 1143 11.25 -18.24 -35.70
CA ILE A 1143 11.83 -17.94 -37.01
C ILE A 1143 13.36 -17.85 -36.86
N ALA A 1144 14.09 -18.53 -37.74
CA ALA A 1144 15.56 -18.49 -37.81
C ALA A 1144 16.31 -18.81 -36.48
N VAL A 1145 15.87 -19.82 -35.72
CA VAL A 1145 16.50 -20.24 -34.45
C VAL A 1145 17.32 -21.53 -34.59
N ARG A 1146 18.47 -21.59 -33.91
CA ARG A 1146 19.25 -22.82 -33.68
C ARG A 1146 18.61 -23.60 -32.53
N LEU A 1147 18.10 -24.80 -32.82
CA LEU A 1147 17.18 -25.53 -31.97
C LEU A 1147 17.84 -26.68 -31.19
N ASP A 1148 17.68 -26.62 -29.87
CA ASP A 1148 17.61 -27.77 -28.97
C ASP A 1148 16.10 -28.01 -28.70
N VAL A 1149 15.65 -29.27 -28.63
CA VAL A 1149 14.21 -29.60 -28.56
C VAL A 1149 13.91 -30.37 -27.28
N VAL A 1150 12.85 -29.93 -26.59
CA VAL A 1150 12.21 -30.59 -25.44
C VAL A 1150 10.71 -30.70 -25.72
N ILE A 1151 10.16 -31.92 -25.71
CA ILE A 1151 8.72 -32.21 -25.87
C ILE A 1151 8.35 -33.27 -24.84
N GLU A 1152 7.64 -32.96 -23.75
CA GLU A 1152 7.09 -34.04 -22.91
C GLU A 1152 5.69 -33.70 -22.28
N GLU A 1153 4.72 -34.61 -22.50
CA GLU A 1153 3.31 -34.93 -22.08
C GLU A 1153 2.21 -33.93 -21.67
N GLY A 1154 0.97 -34.21 -22.15
CA GLY A 1154 -0.28 -33.69 -21.60
C GLY A 1154 -1.57 -33.99 -22.40
N GLU A 1155 -2.02 -35.27 -22.46
CA GLU A 1155 -3.26 -35.75 -23.13
C GLU A 1155 -3.41 -35.56 -24.66
N GLN A 1156 -4.29 -36.36 -25.27
CA GLN A 1156 -4.55 -36.34 -26.72
C GLN A 1156 -5.39 -35.11 -27.11
N PHE A 1157 -4.91 -34.30 -28.07
CA PHE A 1157 -5.45 -34.29 -29.45
C PHE A 1157 -4.78 -33.21 -30.32
N LEU A 1158 -3.97 -33.67 -31.27
CA LEU A 1158 -4.11 -33.30 -32.68
C LEU A 1158 -3.95 -31.80 -33.04
N ASN A 1159 -2.71 -31.33 -33.20
CA ASN A 1159 -2.38 -30.15 -34.00
C ASN A 1159 -1.01 -30.31 -34.69
N TYR A 1160 -0.79 -29.63 -35.81
CA TYR A 1160 0.42 -29.79 -36.63
C TYR A 1160 1.49 -28.73 -36.31
N VAL A 1161 2.66 -29.16 -35.85
CA VAL A 1161 3.86 -28.31 -35.77
C VAL A 1161 4.86 -28.74 -36.85
N ARG A 1162 5.36 -27.78 -37.64
CA ARG A 1162 6.39 -28.00 -38.67
C ARG A 1162 7.64 -27.18 -38.32
N PHE A 1163 8.74 -27.88 -38.07
CA PHE A 1163 10.06 -27.25 -37.90
C PHE A 1163 10.88 -27.44 -39.18
N GLU A 1164 11.33 -26.34 -39.78
CA GLU A 1164 12.21 -26.36 -40.95
C GLU A 1164 13.52 -25.66 -40.62
N LEU A 1165 14.59 -26.47 -40.50
CA LEU A 1165 15.94 -26.05 -40.14
C LEU A 1165 16.85 -26.12 -41.36
N SER A 1166 17.98 -25.40 -41.31
CA SER A 1166 18.94 -25.34 -42.43
C SER A 1166 19.53 -26.69 -42.85
N ASN A 1167 19.58 -27.68 -41.94
CA ASN A 1167 20.08 -29.04 -42.19
C ASN A 1167 19.10 -30.16 -41.80
N TYR A 1168 17.90 -29.86 -41.28
CA TYR A 1168 16.96 -30.86 -40.73
C TYR A 1168 15.51 -30.54 -41.10
N LYS A 1169 14.69 -31.58 -41.27
CA LYS A 1169 13.23 -31.46 -41.46
C LYS A 1169 12.50 -32.42 -40.54
N ALA A 1170 11.78 -31.89 -39.56
CA ALA A 1170 10.92 -32.66 -38.67
C ALA A 1170 9.46 -32.54 -39.11
N TRP A 1171 8.69 -33.62 -38.97
CA TRP A 1171 7.31 -33.68 -39.45
C TRP A 1171 6.43 -34.50 -38.50
N LEU A 1172 5.21 -34.02 -38.24
CA LEU A 1172 4.12 -34.85 -37.71
C LEU A 1172 3.42 -35.55 -38.90
N ILE A 1173 3.52 -36.88 -39.02
CA ILE A 1173 2.98 -37.63 -40.18
C ILE A 1173 2.21 -38.89 -39.75
N SER A 1174 1.06 -39.12 -40.39
CA SER A 1174 0.24 -40.32 -40.22
C SER A 1174 0.98 -41.61 -40.64
N PRO A 1175 0.90 -42.70 -39.83
CA PRO A 1175 1.51 -43.99 -40.16
C PRO A 1175 1.14 -44.57 -41.54
N PHE A 1176 -0.02 -44.19 -42.10
CA PHE A 1176 -0.48 -44.68 -43.40
C PHE A 1176 0.42 -44.24 -44.57
N ILE A 1177 1.03 -43.05 -44.48
CA ILE A 1177 1.96 -42.56 -45.52
C ILE A 1177 3.31 -43.29 -45.42
N VAL A 1178 3.79 -43.54 -44.20
CA VAL A 1178 5.02 -44.33 -43.98
C VAL A 1178 4.83 -45.77 -44.47
N GLY A 1179 3.69 -46.40 -44.18
CA GLY A 1179 3.35 -47.73 -44.70
C GLY A 1179 3.34 -47.78 -46.24
N ILE A 1180 2.77 -46.77 -46.90
CA ILE A 1180 2.77 -46.68 -48.37
C ILE A 1180 4.18 -46.44 -48.93
N LEU A 1181 5.00 -45.57 -48.32
CA LEU A 1181 6.39 -45.36 -48.74
C LEU A 1181 7.23 -46.64 -48.58
N THR A 1182 7.14 -47.31 -47.44
CA THR A 1182 7.88 -48.55 -47.17
C THR A 1182 7.47 -49.68 -48.12
N ILE A 1183 6.17 -49.80 -48.46
CA ILE A 1183 5.69 -50.75 -49.47
C ILE A 1183 6.20 -50.40 -50.88
N LEU A 1184 6.24 -49.12 -51.26
CA LEU A 1184 6.78 -48.68 -52.55
C LEU A 1184 8.30 -48.85 -52.65
N ILE A 1185 9.03 -48.61 -51.57
CA ILE A 1185 10.50 -48.76 -51.51
C ILE A 1185 10.90 -50.24 -51.41
N SER A 1186 10.05 -51.09 -50.84
CA SER A 1186 10.23 -52.56 -50.81
C SER A 1186 9.73 -53.26 -52.10
N ALA A 1187 9.27 -52.50 -53.10
CA ALA A 1187 8.79 -52.98 -54.39
C ALA A 1187 9.61 -52.45 -55.59
N LEU A 1188 10.80 -51.89 -55.31
CA LEU A 1188 11.82 -51.41 -56.26
C LEU A 1188 13.15 -52.15 -56.06
#